data_AF-A0A8S4NFE9-F1
#
_entry.id   AF-A0A8S4NFE9-F1
#
_cell.length_a   1.000
_cell.length_b   1.000
_cell.length_c   1.000
_cell.angle_alpha   90.00
_cell.angle_beta   90.00
_cell.angle_gamma   90.00
#
_symmetry.space_group_name_H-M   'P 1'
#
loop_
_entity.id
_entity.type
_entity.pdbx_description
1 polymer ?
#
loop_
_entity_poly.entity_id
_entity_poly.type
_entity_poly.pdbx_seq_one_letter_code
_entity_poly.pdbx_strand_id
1 'polypeptide(L)'
;MATAKMRIKSMGDGRKSLYMSMANEKFQQDPKGTMGKGEKGKKKGAKMATTGLDMEEDALHLNMLSEELEDFLYAAEFGDTPTIRRMLHDFPDIDVNASDILGRSALRLAVGNEHLEIVELLLDKSNVGNVYEALLLAINSDHEQIAEAILRHPSYDKIAKTIRVMGQSDIFYSALSDLDSQFSADITPLILAAQRNQYGIVQYLLMRGDTIIPPHSYNCCCTECTEKVELDQLRYSKMRLNNYKGLASEAYISLSSKDPILTAFQLGRELKNVANFEKYFKTEYLQLAAGLSDYVVKLLDKVRSHEELETILNETNGSTLGKREKLARLKLAIFYDEKKFTAHATCQQKLVSIWYAGMLNIERKGAMMKFFLHLGHILLLPFLTLAYWIAPKTKIGRYLSYPYMKFMANTVSYMIFLALIVVFSLTESPADEYTFSQQPGVKEFYKEYTNKSYNTNGVFLDDFYVRPHLPNVMDYILSVWVVGLVWQECKQLYGEGLEGFVDSWFNLMDFSMLTGYLASFVLRFLVRIKVTMALDFFTHRSSWESLVNGDPRSVYKQYWLIADRYYWNAWDPQHVCEGLFAIANVLSFSRISSILSTSDVFGPLQRSLGRMVSDLLKFFIVAGLVFLAFMIALFNLFWYYDDATRRSAEMPKAHPHEITNAQLSFGEFELTFRTVFWSLFGMTDADVVELQEYDSKFTTSVGYILFGAYNCTMVIVILNMLIAMMARSYDQVAGVEDVEWKFARTQLFMEFIKEGSTLPVPFNIIPTPKAIYYFFRSIYRTIHDCCFPKKRQSKFQKSARDVQTIKNILNNMGEKAKNTKGSDLPDEGPIKLNNVRKIDNNLEQEENVINIEDVPNISNHERVMKRIVKRFIFESQAEEDGATEGDFAEIKQDISSFRYDVLNYLNSQQRVVKDNRKRLNELNQHITNLDEKLDLLLDENIIRMKHLEKLLTKTMERSSLANEGGISPEDTKDLGTETLSRWKSKSRKPILKSQKSSSLPKLDNNNTVDNDNFDQTDDELDPTVWVKHNKMNRRKAMKRVMNQYSSSECDNPESPKPGDGTSPSAVDEGIVGKVGMVMDSIGGLIMGKRTSTSDV
;
A
#
# COMPACT_ATOMS: atom_id res chain seq x y z
N MET A 1 14.47 -60.67 -4.64
CA MET A 1 15.20 -59.86 -5.66
C MET A 1 15.54 -58.54 -4.96
N ALA A 2 16.81 -58.19 -4.70
CA ALA A 2 17.86 -57.81 -5.66
C ALA A 2 17.47 -56.49 -6.39
N THR A 3 18.22 -55.37 -6.31
CA THR A 3 19.54 -55.12 -5.69
C THR A 3 19.74 -53.62 -5.36
N ALA A 4 20.88 -53.22 -4.76
CA ALA A 4 21.29 -51.85 -4.36
C ALA A 4 20.43 -51.17 -3.26
N LYS A 5 20.87 -50.91 -2.02
CA LYS A 5 22.19 -50.98 -1.33
C LYS A 5 23.19 -49.82 -1.59
N MET A 6 22.90 -48.62 -1.07
CA MET A 6 23.79 -47.77 -0.23
C MET A 6 23.09 -46.43 0.13
N ARG A 7 23.33 -45.74 1.27
CA ARG A 7 23.73 -46.18 2.63
C ARG A 7 23.45 -45.03 3.65
N ILE A 8 22.22 -44.85 4.10
CA ILE A 8 21.91 -43.89 5.19
C ILE A 8 22.18 -44.55 6.56
N LYS A 9 23.19 -44.05 7.27
CA LYS A 9 23.44 -44.17 8.73
C LYS A 9 24.52 -43.13 9.08
N SER A 10 24.47 -42.41 10.20
CA SER A 10 23.41 -42.28 11.21
C SER A 10 23.71 -41.06 12.09
N MET A 11 22.69 -40.26 12.43
CA MET A 11 22.74 -39.31 13.55
C MET A 11 21.83 -39.82 14.66
N GLY A 12 22.33 -39.81 15.90
CA GLY A 12 21.60 -40.28 17.08
C GLY A 12 22.43 -40.16 18.35
N ASP A 13 21.97 -39.29 19.26
CA ASP A 13 22.32 -39.13 20.68
C ASP A 13 23.75 -38.74 21.11
N GLY A 14 23.83 -38.07 22.28
CA GLY A 14 25.08 -37.86 23.03
C GLY A 14 25.43 -36.43 23.53
N ARG A 15 24.61 -35.79 24.37
CA ARG A 15 25.02 -34.55 25.08
C ARG A 15 25.84 -34.86 26.36
N LYS A 16 26.91 -34.08 26.64
CA LYS A 16 27.25 -33.37 27.93
C LYS A 16 28.76 -33.12 28.15
N SER A 17 29.08 -32.31 29.18
CA SER A 17 30.40 -31.85 29.69
C SER A 17 31.03 -30.69 28.90
N LEU A 18 31.15 -29.44 29.38
CA LEU A 18 31.75 -28.82 30.59
C LEU A 18 33.27 -28.50 30.52
N TYR A 19 33.55 -27.18 30.47
CA TYR A 19 34.62 -26.37 31.08
C TYR A 19 36.14 -26.69 30.96
N MET A 20 36.89 -25.63 30.61
CA MET A 20 38.23 -25.20 31.09
C MET A 20 39.35 -26.23 31.38
N SER A 21 40.52 -26.06 30.73
CA SER A 21 41.73 -25.45 31.36
C SER A 21 43.03 -25.52 30.51
N MET A 22 43.95 -24.59 30.81
CA MET A 22 45.44 -24.63 30.74
C MET A 22 46.23 -25.23 29.54
N ALA A 23 46.68 -24.34 28.65
CA ALA A 23 48.07 -23.83 28.52
C ALA A 23 49.33 -24.76 28.32
N ASN A 24 50.04 -24.51 27.20
CA ASN A 24 51.48 -24.13 27.06
C ASN A 24 52.58 -25.11 26.57
N GLU A 25 53.71 -24.50 26.12
CA GLU A 25 55.11 -24.98 25.94
C GLU A 25 55.61 -25.61 24.59
N LYS A 26 56.48 -24.83 23.91
CA LYS A 26 57.82 -25.14 23.30
C LYS A 26 58.08 -26.35 22.35
N PHE A 27 58.82 -26.07 21.27
CA PHE A 27 60.17 -26.65 20.98
C PHE A 27 60.98 -25.78 19.99
N GLN A 28 62.28 -26.05 19.78
CA GLN A 28 63.29 -25.13 19.18
C GLN A 28 64.43 -25.88 18.43
N GLN A 29 65.24 -25.17 17.62
CA GLN A 29 66.57 -25.51 17.00
C GLN A 29 66.62 -25.92 15.49
N ASP A 30 66.87 -24.96 14.58
CA ASP A 30 68.15 -24.63 13.88
C ASP A 30 69.10 -25.73 13.28
N PRO A 31 70.03 -25.42 12.32
CA PRO A 31 70.06 -24.34 11.27
C PRO A 31 70.75 -24.69 9.90
N LYS A 32 70.85 -23.69 8.99
CA LYS A 32 71.71 -23.53 7.75
C LYS A 32 71.23 -24.17 6.42
N GLY A 33 71.34 -23.52 5.25
CA GLY A 33 71.73 -22.11 4.98
C GLY A 33 71.77 -21.66 3.48
N THR A 34 71.69 -20.32 3.28
CA THR A 34 72.12 -19.48 2.11
C THR A 34 71.66 -19.78 0.67
N MET A 35 70.75 -18.96 0.10
CA MET A 35 71.09 -17.76 -0.71
C MET A 35 69.86 -17.05 -1.34
N GLY A 36 69.88 -15.69 -1.36
CA GLY A 36 69.41 -14.90 -2.52
C GLY A 36 67.97 -14.33 -2.55
N LYS A 37 67.80 -13.07 -2.08
CA LYS A 37 66.80 -12.04 -2.51
C LYS A 37 65.32 -12.47 -2.66
N GLY A 38 64.35 -12.03 -1.85
CA GLY A 38 64.28 -10.90 -0.91
C GLY A 38 63.42 -9.75 -1.47
N GLU A 39 62.27 -9.38 -0.89
CA GLU A 39 61.55 -10.01 0.23
C GLU A 39 60.04 -9.69 0.18
N LYS A 40 59.18 -10.59 0.69
CA LYS A 40 57.73 -10.38 0.80
C LYS A 40 57.26 -10.54 2.24
N GLY A 41 57.08 -9.41 2.94
CA GLY A 41 56.52 -9.41 4.29
C GLY A 41 55.05 -9.84 4.29
N LYS A 42 54.75 -11.06 4.78
CA LYS A 42 53.37 -11.55 4.93
C LYS A 42 53.14 -12.11 6.34
N LYS A 43 52.26 -11.43 7.09
CA LYS A 43 51.54 -11.86 8.32
C LYS A 43 52.25 -12.82 9.29
N LYS A 44 52.36 -12.37 10.55
CA LYS A 44 51.88 -13.17 11.71
C LYS A 44 51.32 -12.23 12.77
N GLY A 45 50.18 -12.59 13.37
CA GLY A 45 49.59 -11.85 14.48
C GLY A 45 50.04 -12.41 15.83
N ALA A 46 50.01 -11.57 16.86
CA ALA A 46 50.14 -11.96 18.26
C ALA A 46 48.76 -11.91 18.95
N LYS A 47 48.65 -12.50 20.14
CA LYS A 47 47.44 -12.44 20.98
C LYS A 47 47.49 -11.25 21.93
N MET A 48 46.31 -10.88 22.46
CA MET A 48 46.13 -9.93 23.55
C MET A 48 47.14 -10.12 24.69
N ALA A 49 47.71 -9.00 25.13
CA ALA A 49 48.11 -8.77 26.52
C ALA A 49 47.32 -7.54 27.01
N THR A 50 46.95 -7.52 28.29
CA THR A 50 46.12 -6.45 28.86
C THR A 50 46.98 -5.40 29.56
N THR A 51 47.07 -4.22 28.97
CA THR A 51 47.45 -2.97 29.64
C THR A 51 46.50 -1.87 29.17
N GLY A 52 45.91 -1.16 30.13
CA GLY A 52 45.48 0.23 29.88
C GLY A 52 46.64 1.17 30.18
N LEU A 53 46.42 2.47 29.96
CA LEU A 53 47.45 3.47 29.61
C LEU A 53 47.88 3.34 28.12
N ASP A 54 48.48 4.41 27.60
CA ASP A 54 48.83 4.63 26.19
C ASP A 54 47.64 4.96 25.25
N MET A 55 46.67 5.74 25.74
CA MET A 55 45.54 6.28 24.93
C MET A 55 45.70 7.77 24.57
N GLU A 56 46.94 8.29 24.57
CA GLU A 56 47.21 9.74 24.43
C GLU A 56 48.14 10.13 23.27
N GLU A 57 48.91 9.21 22.66
CA GLU A 57 49.86 9.58 21.58
C GLU A 57 49.22 9.59 20.17
N ASP A 58 48.37 8.61 19.82
CA ASP A 58 47.67 8.59 18.51
C ASP A 58 46.65 9.73 18.35
N ALA A 59 46.24 10.38 19.46
CA ALA A 59 45.31 11.51 19.44
C ALA A 59 45.97 12.84 18.99
N LEU A 60 47.30 12.91 18.94
CA LEU A 60 48.03 14.18 18.81
C LEU A 60 48.20 14.67 17.35
N HIS A 61 47.82 13.86 16.36
CA HIS A 61 48.17 14.10 14.95
C HIS A 61 47.01 14.50 14.02
N LEU A 62 45.79 14.66 14.55
CA LEU A 62 44.55 14.80 13.77
C LEU A 62 43.76 16.09 14.02
N ASN A 63 44.35 17.07 14.73
CA ASN A 63 43.64 18.23 15.27
C ASN A 63 44.11 19.59 14.72
N MET A 64 44.50 19.62 13.45
CA MET A 64 44.52 20.82 12.60
C MET A 64 44.05 20.43 11.20
N LEU A 65 42.86 20.87 10.79
CA LEU A 65 42.68 21.24 9.39
C LEU A 65 43.63 22.41 9.12
N SER A 66 44.08 22.60 7.87
CA SER A 66 44.66 23.88 7.50
C SER A 66 43.57 24.97 7.62
N GLU A 67 43.93 26.14 8.13
CA GLU A 67 43.05 27.33 8.17
C GLU A 67 42.46 27.60 6.77
N GLU A 68 43.27 27.37 5.73
CA GLU A 68 42.93 27.40 4.30
C GLU A 68 41.83 26.39 3.88
N LEU A 69 41.71 25.25 4.56
CA LEU A 69 40.67 24.23 4.29
C LEU A 69 39.38 24.55 5.04
N GLU A 70 39.46 25.07 6.26
CA GLU A 70 38.28 25.58 6.98
C GLU A 70 37.66 26.78 6.23
N ASP A 71 38.48 27.73 5.77
CA ASP A 71 38.05 28.83 4.89
C ASP A 71 37.41 28.31 3.59
N PHE A 72 37.95 27.24 2.98
CA PHE A 72 37.42 26.65 1.75
C PHE A 72 36.05 25.96 1.97
N LEU A 73 35.90 25.21 3.07
CA LEU A 73 34.64 24.58 3.46
C LEU A 73 33.59 25.63 3.84
N TYR A 74 33.99 26.70 4.54
CA TYR A 74 33.12 27.83 4.89
C TYR A 74 32.66 28.60 3.65
N ALA A 75 33.55 28.87 2.71
CA ALA A 75 33.19 29.49 1.43
C ALA A 75 32.18 28.65 0.64
N ALA A 76 32.33 27.31 0.66
CA ALA A 76 31.39 26.37 0.03
C ALA A 76 30.04 26.27 0.76
N GLU A 77 30.00 26.45 2.08
CA GLU A 77 28.75 26.51 2.86
C GLU A 77 27.97 27.82 2.59
N PHE A 78 28.66 28.96 2.49
CA PHE A 78 28.04 30.29 2.42
C PHE A 78 27.82 30.88 1.01
N GLY A 79 28.28 30.20 -0.04
CA GLY A 79 28.02 30.62 -1.43
C GLY A 79 29.05 31.56 -2.04
N ASP A 80 30.30 31.60 -1.55
CA ASP A 80 31.33 32.50 -2.11
C ASP A 80 32.04 31.87 -3.33
N THR A 81 31.31 31.78 -4.43
CA THR A 81 31.79 31.32 -5.74
C THR A 81 33.14 31.95 -6.14
N PRO A 82 33.35 33.28 -6.08
CA PRO A 82 34.63 33.87 -6.48
C PRO A 82 35.78 33.58 -5.51
N THR A 83 35.57 33.45 -4.20
CA THR A 83 36.63 33.00 -3.28
C THR A 83 37.01 31.54 -3.54
N ILE A 84 36.05 30.64 -3.74
CA ILE A 84 36.32 29.24 -4.13
C ILE A 84 37.08 29.18 -5.44
N ARG A 85 36.64 29.91 -6.47
CA ARG A 85 37.31 29.98 -7.78
C ARG A 85 38.76 30.50 -7.67
N ARG A 86 39.03 31.41 -6.73
CA ARG A 86 40.37 31.90 -6.42
C ARG A 86 41.22 30.83 -5.72
N MET A 87 40.71 30.20 -4.66
CA MET A 87 41.45 29.17 -3.91
C MET A 87 41.77 27.96 -4.80
N LEU A 88 40.84 27.54 -5.65
CA LEU A 88 41.01 26.47 -6.65
C LEU A 88 42.03 26.77 -7.77
N HIS A 89 42.53 28.01 -7.85
CA HIS A 89 43.54 28.48 -8.81
C HIS A 89 44.87 28.79 -8.11
N ASP A 90 44.82 29.50 -6.98
CA ASP A 90 45.99 29.95 -6.23
C ASP A 90 46.66 28.80 -5.46
N PHE A 91 45.89 27.77 -5.07
CA PHE A 91 46.38 26.57 -4.38
C PHE A 91 45.96 25.28 -5.13
N PRO A 92 46.82 24.75 -6.03
CA PRO A 92 46.50 23.54 -6.79
C PRO A 92 46.48 22.25 -5.95
N ASP A 93 47.10 22.25 -4.76
CA ASP A 93 47.26 21.08 -3.88
C ASP A 93 46.17 20.95 -2.79
N ILE A 94 45.13 21.80 -2.77
CA ILE A 94 43.99 21.62 -1.86
C ILE A 94 43.23 20.34 -2.24
N ASP A 95 43.09 19.40 -1.30
CA ASP A 95 42.21 18.24 -1.49
C ASP A 95 40.73 18.65 -1.36
N VAL A 96 40.09 18.83 -2.51
CA VAL A 96 38.66 19.10 -2.67
C VAL A 96 37.76 18.00 -2.05
N ASN A 97 38.31 16.82 -1.76
CA ASN A 97 37.59 15.70 -1.17
C ASN A 97 37.66 15.65 0.35
N ALA A 98 38.52 16.47 0.97
CA ALA A 98 38.64 16.53 2.42
C ALA A 98 37.30 16.89 3.08
N SER A 99 37.07 16.34 4.26
CA SER A 99 35.80 16.41 4.97
C SER A 99 35.91 17.18 6.28
N ASP A 100 34.87 17.95 6.57
CA ASP A 100 34.51 18.43 7.91
C ASP A 100 34.47 17.28 8.95
N ILE A 101 34.51 17.61 10.24
CA ILE A 101 34.42 16.66 11.37
C ILE A 101 33.12 15.83 11.38
N LEU A 102 32.12 16.21 10.58
CA LEU A 102 30.87 15.47 10.34
C LEU A 102 30.89 14.61 9.05
N GLY A 103 32.06 14.36 8.45
CA GLY A 103 32.20 13.62 7.19
C GLY A 103 31.66 14.37 5.96
N ARG A 104 31.42 15.68 6.06
CA ARG A 104 30.86 16.51 4.98
C ARG A 104 31.99 17.07 4.10
N SER A 105 32.08 16.64 2.84
CA SER A 105 32.97 17.27 1.85
C SER A 105 32.36 18.55 1.26
N ALA A 106 33.20 19.43 0.70
CA ALA A 106 32.77 20.72 0.13
C ALA A 106 31.61 20.59 -0.89
N LEU A 107 31.60 19.53 -1.70
CA LEU A 107 30.52 19.25 -2.64
C LEU A 107 29.20 18.92 -1.93
N ARG A 108 29.22 18.16 -0.81
CA ARG A 108 28.01 17.87 -0.02
C ARG A 108 27.46 19.14 0.64
N LEU A 109 28.33 20.06 1.10
CA LEU A 109 27.93 21.36 1.65
C LEU A 109 27.27 22.25 0.58
N ALA A 110 27.89 22.38 -0.60
CA ALA A 110 27.36 23.16 -1.71
C ALA A 110 25.99 22.62 -2.19
N VAL A 111 25.84 21.30 -2.32
CA VAL A 111 24.55 20.68 -2.67
C VAL A 111 23.49 20.90 -1.57
N GLY A 112 23.85 20.75 -0.29
CA GLY A 112 22.92 20.91 0.83
C GLY A 112 22.37 22.33 1.01
N ASN A 113 23.03 23.33 0.44
CA ASN A 113 22.70 24.76 0.50
C ASN A 113 22.36 25.34 -0.90
N GLU A 114 21.97 24.47 -1.84
CA GLU A 114 21.58 24.76 -3.24
C GLU A 114 22.53 25.66 -4.08
N HIS A 115 23.82 25.69 -3.78
CA HIS A 115 24.80 26.52 -4.51
C HIS A 115 25.19 25.93 -5.87
N LEU A 116 24.30 25.99 -6.87
CA LEU A 116 24.46 25.41 -8.21
C LEU A 116 25.80 25.76 -8.88
N GLU A 117 26.21 27.04 -8.87
CA GLU A 117 27.49 27.46 -9.48
C GLU A 117 28.72 26.80 -8.83
N ILE A 118 28.67 26.58 -7.52
CA ILE A 118 29.75 25.93 -6.78
C ILE A 118 29.76 24.43 -7.09
N VAL A 119 28.58 23.81 -7.21
CA VAL A 119 28.46 22.40 -7.65
C VAL A 119 29.08 22.21 -9.04
N GLU A 120 28.78 23.07 -10.01
CA GLU A 120 29.39 22.99 -11.35
C GLU A 120 30.92 23.11 -11.30
N LEU A 121 31.48 23.99 -10.46
CA LEU A 121 32.93 24.15 -10.30
C LEU A 121 33.62 22.97 -9.59
N LEU A 122 32.93 22.30 -8.66
CA LEU A 122 33.49 21.18 -7.87
C LEU A 122 33.31 19.82 -8.55
N LEU A 123 32.36 19.68 -9.48
CA LEU A 123 32.07 18.43 -10.21
C LEU A 123 33.23 17.89 -11.06
N ASP A 124 34.12 18.78 -11.54
CA ASP A 124 35.29 18.41 -12.35
C ASP A 124 36.48 17.89 -11.51
N LYS A 125 36.60 18.33 -10.24
CA LYS A 125 37.73 17.99 -9.35
C LYS A 125 37.42 16.93 -8.27
N SER A 126 36.16 16.58 -8.07
CA SER A 126 35.71 15.70 -6.98
C SER A 126 35.73 14.21 -7.33
N ASN A 127 35.91 13.37 -6.30
CA ASN A 127 35.95 11.91 -6.42
C ASN A 127 34.56 11.33 -6.72
N VAL A 128 34.53 10.22 -7.46
CA VAL A 128 33.34 9.45 -7.86
C VAL A 128 32.39 9.15 -6.70
N GLY A 129 32.89 8.75 -5.54
CA GLY A 129 32.06 8.48 -4.36
C GLY A 129 31.35 9.73 -3.83
N ASN A 130 32.10 10.84 -3.69
CA ASN A 130 31.55 12.14 -3.30
C ASN A 130 30.49 12.64 -4.29
N VAL A 131 30.68 12.47 -5.61
CA VAL A 131 29.69 12.85 -6.63
C VAL A 131 28.41 12.00 -6.53
N TYR A 132 28.54 10.69 -6.29
CA TYR A 132 27.37 9.80 -6.15
C TYR A 132 26.57 10.10 -4.87
N GLU A 133 27.24 10.36 -3.74
CA GLU A 133 26.55 10.73 -2.51
C GLU A 133 25.99 12.15 -2.54
N ALA A 134 26.67 13.10 -3.20
CA ALA A 134 26.13 14.42 -3.47
C ALA A 134 24.86 14.36 -4.35
N LEU A 135 24.79 13.45 -5.33
CA LEU A 135 23.54 13.19 -6.05
C LEU A 135 22.44 12.63 -5.15
N LEU A 136 22.75 11.68 -4.26
CA LEU A 136 21.76 11.16 -3.29
C LEU A 136 21.29 12.25 -2.32
N LEU A 137 22.16 13.19 -1.94
CA LEU A 137 21.79 14.35 -1.12
C LEU A 137 20.89 15.33 -1.87
N ALA A 138 21.21 15.70 -3.12
CA ALA A 138 20.35 16.53 -3.97
C ALA A 138 18.96 15.92 -4.14
N ILE A 139 18.90 14.60 -4.33
CA ILE A 139 17.66 13.81 -4.42
C ILE A 139 16.96 13.67 -3.05
N ASN A 140 17.63 13.88 -1.93
CA ASN A 140 16.98 13.86 -0.61
C ASN A 140 16.43 15.24 -0.18
N SER A 141 16.98 16.33 -0.74
CA SER A 141 16.56 17.72 -0.49
C SER A 141 15.68 18.29 -1.63
N ASP A 142 15.27 17.46 -2.59
CA ASP A 142 14.38 17.83 -3.71
C ASP A 142 14.96 18.86 -4.73
N HIS A 143 16.27 19.15 -4.69
CA HIS A 143 16.97 20.11 -5.57
C HIS A 143 17.10 19.62 -7.04
N GLU A 144 16.03 19.69 -7.85
CA GLU A 144 16.00 19.16 -9.22
C GLU A 144 17.08 19.75 -10.15
N GLN A 145 17.35 21.06 -10.07
CA GLN A 145 18.33 21.73 -10.94
C GLN A 145 19.74 21.18 -10.73
N ILE A 146 20.13 20.98 -9.46
CA ILE A 146 21.42 20.41 -9.06
C ILE A 146 21.47 18.92 -9.42
N ALA A 147 20.40 18.16 -9.18
CA ALA A 147 20.33 16.76 -9.58
C ALA A 147 20.50 16.62 -11.11
N GLU A 148 19.87 17.47 -11.92
CA GLU A 148 20.06 17.47 -13.37
C GLU A 148 21.50 17.85 -13.76
N ALA A 149 22.11 18.88 -13.15
CA ALA A 149 23.50 19.27 -13.43
C ALA A 149 24.49 18.13 -13.15
N ILE A 150 24.39 17.48 -11.98
CA ILE A 150 25.21 16.32 -11.61
C ILE A 150 24.99 15.15 -12.57
N LEU A 151 23.74 14.87 -12.96
CA LEU A 151 23.42 13.80 -13.91
C LEU A 151 23.95 14.10 -15.31
N ARG A 152 23.86 15.35 -15.80
CA ARG A 152 24.43 15.77 -17.09
C ARG A 152 25.95 15.61 -17.15
N HIS A 153 26.64 15.58 -16.00
CA HIS A 153 28.09 15.60 -15.94
C HIS A 153 28.77 14.29 -16.41
N PRO A 154 29.90 14.34 -17.15
CA PRO A 154 30.63 13.15 -17.59
C PRO A 154 31.24 12.30 -16.47
N SER A 155 31.33 12.81 -15.23
CA SER A 155 31.73 12.00 -14.06
C SER A 155 30.68 10.93 -13.76
N TYR A 156 29.40 11.32 -13.61
CA TYR A 156 28.30 10.38 -13.34
C TYR A 156 28.15 9.32 -14.46
N ASP A 157 28.39 9.71 -15.71
CA ASP A 157 28.28 8.80 -16.84
C ASP A 157 29.34 7.68 -16.84
N LYS A 158 30.49 7.90 -16.16
CA LYS A 158 31.47 6.83 -15.85
C LYS A 158 30.95 5.93 -14.73
N ILE A 159 30.32 6.49 -13.69
CA ILE A 159 29.75 5.75 -12.56
C ILE A 159 28.64 4.80 -13.04
N ALA A 160 27.68 5.31 -13.81
CA ALA A 160 26.59 4.51 -14.37
C ALA A 160 27.11 3.35 -15.24
N LYS A 161 28.16 3.58 -16.03
CA LYS A 161 28.83 2.52 -16.82
C LYS A 161 29.51 1.49 -15.92
N THR A 162 30.22 1.91 -14.87
CA THR A 162 30.87 0.99 -13.91
C THR A 162 29.85 0.10 -13.20
N ILE A 163 28.75 0.68 -12.69
CA ILE A 163 27.65 -0.06 -12.04
C ILE A 163 27.02 -1.07 -13.02
N ARG A 164 26.75 -0.65 -14.27
CA ARG A 164 26.20 -1.53 -15.32
C ARG A 164 27.17 -2.63 -15.79
N VAL A 165 28.47 -2.51 -15.54
CA VAL A 165 29.52 -3.48 -15.94
C VAL A 165 29.87 -4.47 -14.81
N MET A 166 29.91 -4.04 -13.55
CA MET A 166 30.13 -4.93 -12.40
C MET A 166 28.93 -5.84 -12.12
N GLY A 167 27.71 -5.31 -12.32
CA GLY A 167 26.47 -6.01 -11.98
C GLY A 167 26.05 -5.82 -10.51
N GLN A 168 24.78 -6.12 -10.22
CA GLN A 168 24.17 -5.84 -8.90
C GLN A 168 24.59 -6.79 -7.77
N SER A 169 25.41 -7.80 -8.05
CA SER A 169 26.08 -8.57 -6.98
C SER A 169 26.92 -7.61 -6.13
N ASP A 170 27.78 -6.84 -6.79
CA ASP A 170 28.93 -6.21 -6.15
C ASP A 170 28.52 -5.01 -5.30
N ILE A 171 27.39 -4.37 -5.58
CA ILE A 171 26.77 -3.35 -4.70
C ILE A 171 26.51 -3.94 -3.29
N PHE A 172 26.06 -5.20 -3.21
CA PHE A 172 25.88 -5.89 -1.94
C PHE A 172 27.23 -6.25 -1.27
N TYR A 173 28.29 -6.50 -2.04
CA TYR A 173 29.61 -6.87 -1.49
C TYR A 173 30.52 -5.67 -1.17
N SER A 174 30.33 -4.52 -1.81
CA SER A 174 31.29 -3.40 -1.81
C SER A 174 31.28 -2.53 -0.55
N ALA A 175 30.29 -2.66 0.35
CA ALA A 175 30.15 -1.79 1.53
C ALA A 175 31.12 -2.12 2.69
N LEU A 176 32.37 -2.46 2.35
CA LEU A 176 33.51 -2.57 3.27
C LEU A 176 34.49 -1.39 3.11
N SER A 177 34.20 -0.42 2.23
CA SER A 177 35.00 0.78 1.98
C SER A 177 34.49 2.03 2.70
N ASP A 178 33.18 2.24 2.74
CA ASP A 178 32.58 3.54 3.09
C ASP A 178 31.77 3.45 4.39
N LEU A 179 32.40 3.78 5.52
CA LEU A 179 31.73 3.88 6.83
C LEU A 179 31.03 5.24 7.05
N ASP A 180 31.39 6.25 6.25
CA ASP A 180 30.97 7.65 6.41
C ASP A 180 29.86 8.10 5.44
N SER A 181 29.21 7.16 4.74
CA SER A 181 28.08 7.46 3.84
C SER A 181 26.75 7.53 4.59
N GLN A 182 26.02 8.63 4.46
CA GLN A 182 24.75 8.85 5.17
C GLN A 182 23.63 7.91 4.70
N PHE A 183 23.69 7.48 3.44
CA PHE A 183 22.73 6.57 2.83
C PHE A 183 23.20 5.12 2.95
N SER A 184 22.25 4.19 3.12
CA SER A 184 22.61 2.77 3.13
C SER A 184 22.92 2.29 1.70
N ALA A 185 23.99 1.49 1.56
CA ALA A 185 24.57 1.09 0.27
C ALA A 185 23.70 0.15 -0.59
N ASP A 186 22.43 -0.07 -0.24
CA ASP A 186 21.40 -0.69 -1.07
C ASP A 186 20.55 0.34 -1.83
N ILE A 187 20.62 1.63 -1.46
CA ILE A 187 19.88 2.71 -2.09
C ILE A 187 20.58 3.16 -3.38
N THR A 188 19.81 3.27 -4.47
CA THR A 188 20.24 3.89 -5.73
C THR A 188 19.50 5.22 -5.93
N PRO A 189 20.04 6.17 -6.72
CA PRO A 189 19.39 7.44 -7.04
C PRO A 189 17.94 7.28 -7.51
N LEU A 190 17.65 6.27 -8.33
CA LEU A 190 16.30 5.99 -8.83
C LEU A 190 15.37 5.43 -7.74
N ILE A 191 15.88 4.66 -6.79
CA ILE A 191 15.09 4.21 -5.63
C ILE A 191 14.79 5.39 -4.70
N LEU A 192 15.75 6.29 -4.46
CA LEU A 192 15.56 7.44 -3.58
C LEU A 192 14.61 8.48 -4.17
N ALA A 193 14.79 8.84 -5.45
CA ALA A 193 13.90 9.76 -6.16
C ALA A 193 12.47 9.19 -6.28
N ALA A 194 12.35 7.87 -6.47
CA ALA A 194 11.06 7.18 -6.41
C ALA A 194 10.45 7.26 -5.00
N GLN A 195 11.22 7.02 -3.92
CA GLN A 195 10.74 7.15 -2.54
C GLN A 195 10.29 8.57 -2.16
N ARG A 196 10.87 9.61 -2.80
CA ARG A 196 10.46 11.01 -2.67
C ARG A 196 9.32 11.42 -3.62
N ASN A 197 8.86 10.53 -4.51
CA ASN A 197 7.87 10.80 -5.58
C ASN A 197 8.24 11.92 -6.58
N GLN A 198 9.52 12.29 -6.70
CA GLN A 198 9.99 13.35 -7.60
C GLN A 198 9.78 12.99 -9.08
N TYR A 199 8.71 13.51 -9.70
CA TYR A 199 8.36 13.18 -11.09
C TYR A 199 9.46 13.57 -12.10
N GLY A 200 10.09 14.74 -11.94
CA GLY A 200 11.12 15.25 -12.85
C GLY A 200 12.40 14.41 -12.84
N ILE A 201 13.03 14.27 -11.67
CA ILE A 201 14.24 13.44 -11.48
C ILE A 201 14.01 11.98 -11.88
N VAL A 202 12.86 11.37 -11.51
CA VAL A 202 12.52 10.01 -11.93
C VAL A 202 12.38 9.92 -13.46
N GLN A 203 11.80 10.92 -14.13
CA GLN A 203 11.74 10.97 -15.59
C GLN A 203 13.14 11.06 -16.21
N TYR A 204 14.04 11.91 -15.69
CA TYR A 204 15.42 12.02 -16.18
C TYR A 204 16.18 10.70 -16.06
N LEU A 205 16.11 10.01 -14.91
CA LEU A 205 16.76 8.72 -14.70
C LEU A 205 16.20 7.62 -15.62
N LEU A 206 14.86 7.56 -15.79
CA LEU A 206 14.22 6.63 -16.73
C LEU A 206 14.62 6.90 -18.19
N MET A 207 14.79 8.17 -18.60
CA MET A 207 15.27 8.52 -19.94
C MET A 207 16.72 8.08 -20.22
N ARG A 208 17.56 7.90 -19.19
CA ARG A 208 18.91 7.29 -19.31
C ARG A 208 18.88 5.75 -19.38
N GLY A 209 17.71 5.15 -19.23
CA GLY A 209 17.53 3.70 -19.19
C GLY A 209 17.92 3.05 -17.87
N ASP A 210 17.98 3.81 -16.76
CA ASP A 210 18.10 3.21 -15.43
C ASP A 210 16.73 2.68 -14.97
N THR A 211 16.71 1.50 -14.35
CA THR A 211 15.47 0.79 -13.96
C THR A 211 15.64 0.09 -12.62
N ILE A 212 14.63 0.13 -11.75
CA ILE A 212 14.62 -0.65 -10.51
C ILE A 212 14.37 -2.11 -10.87
N ILE A 213 15.30 -3.00 -10.47
CA ILE A 213 15.16 -4.44 -10.75
C ILE A 213 14.17 -5.04 -9.74
N PRO A 214 13.11 -5.75 -10.20
CA PRO A 214 12.16 -6.39 -9.29
C PRO A 214 12.87 -7.48 -8.46
N PRO A 215 12.71 -7.48 -7.13
CA PRO A 215 13.32 -8.51 -6.29
C PRO A 215 12.75 -9.89 -6.62
N HIS A 216 13.57 -10.94 -6.51
CA HIS A 216 13.06 -12.31 -6.61
C HIS A 216 12.00 -12.60 -5.54
N SER A 217 11.00 -13.40 -5.89
CA SER A 217 9.96 -13.89 -4.98
C SER A 217 10.58 -14.47 -3.69
N TYR A 218 9.95 -14.24 -2.53
CA TYR A 218 10.49 -14.61 -1.22
C TYR A 218 11.04 -16.06 -1.15
N ASN A 219 10.34 -17.02 -1.75
CA ASN A 219 10.72 -18.45 -1.79
C ASN A 219 11.73 -18.82 -2.90
N CYS A 220 12.52 -17.87 -3.42
CA CYS A 220 13.51 -18.14 -4.46
C CYS A 220 14.76 -18.81 -3.87
N CYS A 221 15.17 -19.95 -4.45
CA CYS A 221 16.36 -20.70 -4.06
C CYS A 221 17.48 -20.63 -5.12
N CYS A 222 17.66 -19.48 -5.78
CA CYS A 222 18.83 -19.24 -6.62
C CYS A 222 20.07 -18.94 -5.77
N THR A 223 21.26 -19.30 -6.27
CA THR A 223 22.53 -19.20 -5.53
C THR A 223 22.77 -17.79 -5.00
N GLU A 224 22.56 -16.76 -5.82
CA GLU A 224 22.72 -15.34 -5.45
C GLU A 224 21.85 -14.94 -4.24
N CYS A 225 20.62 -15.47 -4.13
CA CYS A 225 19.74 -15.18 -3.00
C CYS A 225 20.11 -15.99 -1.75
N THR A 226 20.60 -17.21 -1.91
CA THR A 226 21.16 -18.01 -0.80
C THR A 226 22.42 -17.35 -0.24
N GLU A 227 23.37 -17.00 -1.11
CA GLU A 227 24.62 -16.32 -0.75
C GLU A 227 24.35 -15.01 0.00
N LYS A 228 23.51 -14.12 -0.54
CA LYS A 228 23.16 -12.85 0.12
C LYS A 228 22.52 -13.04 1.51
N VAL A 229 21.75 -14.12 1.72
CA VAL A 229 21.17 -14.47 3.03
C VAL A 229 22.19 -15.07 3.99
N GLU A 230 23.13 -15.89 3.52
CA GLU A 230 24.21 -16.48 4.33
C GLU A 230 25.24 -15.43 4.79
N LEU A 231 25.37 -14.33 4.05
CA LEU A 231 26.27 -13.21 4.36
C LEU A 231 25.64 -12.19 5.32
N ASP A 232 24.49 -11.60 4.94
CA ASP A 232 23.78 -10.62 5.76
C ASP A 232 22.27 -10.62 5.44
N GLN A 233 21.54 -11.41 6.21
CA GLN A 233 20.08 -11.48 6.16
C GLN A 233 19.41 -10.12 6.42
N LEU A 234 19.97 -9.27 7.30
CA LEU A 234 19.37 -7.98 7.64
C LEU A 234 19.48 -7.02 6.46
N ARG A 235 20.67 -6.83 5.90
CA ARG A 235 20.87 -5.96 4.74
C ARG A 235 20.16 -6.49 3.49
N TYR A 236 20.09 -7.81 3.29
CA TYR A 236 19.31 -8.38 2.19
C TYR A 236 17.80 -8.10 2.35
N SER A 237 17.26 -8.14 3.58
CA SER A 237 15.87 -7.76 3.84
C SER A 237 15.60 -6.25 3.66
N LYS A 238 16.55 -5.39 4.08
CA LYS A 238 16.48 -3.94 3.82
C LYS A 238 16.51 -3.61 2.32
N MET A 239 17.43 -4.23 1.56
CA MET A 239 17.54 -4.07 0.10
C MET A 239 16.23 -4.48 -0.60
N ARG A 240 15.64 -5.61 -0.19
CA ARG A 240 14.34 -6.07 -0.70
C ARG A 240 13.23 -5.04 -0.40
N LEU A 241 13.15 -4.55 0.83
CA LEU A 241 12.17 -3.55 1.26
C LEU A 241 12.36 -2.21 0.53
N ASN A 242 13.59 -1.74 0.36
CA ASN A 242 13.93 -0.49 -0.34
C ASN A 242 13.63 -0.57 -1.84
N ASN A 243 13.92 -1.71 -2.49
CA ASN A 243 13.49 -1.99 -3.86
C ASN A 243 11.95 -1.94 -3.96
N TYR A 244 11.23 -2.58 -3.02
CA TYR A 244 9.76 -2.53 -3.00
C TYR A 244 9.21 -1.11 -2.76
N LYS A 245 9.84 -0.30 -1.90
CA LYS A 245 9.47 1.12 -1.69
C LYS A 245 9.61 1.94 -2.98
N GLY A 246 10.72 1.76 -3.72
CA GLY A 246 10.91 2.43 -5.01
C GLY A 246 9.94 1.94 -6.10
N LEU A 247 9.69 0.63 -6.19
CA LEU A 247 8.74 0.05 -7.15
C LEU A 247 7.28 0.45 -6.87
N ALA A 248 6.93 0.70 -5.61
CA ALA A 248 5.57 1.01 -5.19
C ALA A 248 5.22 2.51 -5.22
N SER A 249 6.13 3.37 -5.67
CA SER A 249 5.91 4.82 -5.63
C SER A 249 5.01 5.33 -6.77
N GLU A 250 4.31 6.43 -6.49
CA GLU A 250 3.32 7.01 -7.41
C GLU A 250 4.00 7.55 -8.67
N ALA A 251 5.18 8.17 -8.52
CA ALA A 251 5.99 8.64 -9.64
C ALA A 251 6.56 7.49 -10.49
N TYR A 252 7.15 6.47 -9.85
CA TYR A 252 7.79 5.38 -10.59
C TYR A 252 6.76 4.58 -11.40
N ILE A 253 5.60 4.25 -10.83
CA ILE A 253 4.55 3.51 -11.54
C ILE A 253 3.93 4.35 -12.66
N SER A 254 3.72 5.66 -12.44
CA SER A 254 3.16 6.56 -13.44
C SER A 254 4.03 6.70 -14.69
N LEU A 255 5.35 6.74 -14.52
CA LEU A 255 6.30 7.01 -15.60
C LEU A 255 6.85 5.75 -16.29
N SER A 256 7.06 4.66 -15.54
CA SER A 256 7.66 3.42 -16.09
C SER A 256 6.65 2.46 -16.73
N SER A 257 5.40 2.46 -16.29
CA SER A 257 4.43 1.41 -16.65
C SER A 257 3.45 1.83 -17.75
N LYS A 258 3.06 0.87 -18.59
CA LYS A 258 2.03 1.10 -19.64
C LYS A 258 0.61 1.07 -19.08
N ASP A 259 0.40 0.26 -18.05
CA ASP A 259 -0.86 -0.03 -17.38
C ASP A 259 -0.63 0.14 -15.85
N PRO A 260 -0.60 1.36 -15.32
CA PRO A 260 -0.28 1.62 -13.90
C PRO A 260 -1.28 0.95 -12.96
N ILE A 261 -2.56 0.94 -13.31
CA ILE A 261 -3.62 0.27 -12.54
C ILE A 261 -3.35 -1.24 -12.41
N LEU A 262 -2.91 -1.91 -13.48
CA LEU A 262 -2.58 -3.34 -13.42
C LEU A 262 -1.30 -3.61 -12.61
N THR A 263 -0.31 -2.73 -12.78
CA THR A 263 0.99 -2.83 -12.12
C THR A 263 0.84 -2.67 -10.62
N ALA A 264 0.07 -1.67 -10.17
CA ALA A 264 -0.27 -1.45 -8.77
C ALA A 264 -1.08 -2.61 -8.17
N PHE A 265 -2.05 -3.19 -8.89
CA PHE A 265 -2.78 -4.39 -8.42
C PHE A 265 -1.87 -5.62 -8.25
N GLN A 266 -0.96 -5.84 -9.20
CA GLN A 266 -0.01 -6.96 -9.14
C GLN A 266 0.97 -6.79 -7.98
N LEU A 267 1.61 -5.62 -7.89
CA LEU A 267 2.56 -5.28 -6.84
C LEU A 267 1.89 -5.24 -5.46
N GLY A 268 0.68 -4.69 -5.35
CA GLY A 268 -0.10 -4.67 -4.11
C GLY A 268 -0.39 -6.07 -3.56
N ARG A 269 -0.69 -7.05 -4.41
CA ARG A 269 -0.84 -8.46 -3.98
C ARG A 269 0.50 -9.14 -3.70
N GLU A 270 1.58 -8.79 -4.41
CA GLU A 270 2.92 -9.27 -4.09
C GLU A 270 3.38 -8.78 -2.70
N LEU A 271 3.20 -7.49 -2.40
CA LEU A 271 3.44 -6.89 -1.09
C LEU A 271 2.59 -7.54 0.01
N LYS A 272 1.28 -7.74 -0.22
CA LYS A 272 0.38 -8.46 0.71
C LYS A 272 0.86 -9.91 0.96
N ASN A 273 1.43 -10.57 -0.04
CA ASN A 273 2.02 -11.91 0.11
C ASN A 273 3.34 -11.87 0.90
N VAL A 274 4.27 -10.98 0.54
CA VAL A 274 5.56 -10.81 1.24
C VAL A 274 5.33 -10.46 2.71
N ALA A 275 4.37 -9.59 3.03
CA ALA A 275 3.94 -9.24 4.39
C ALA A 275 3.43 -10.43 5.23
N ASN A 276 3.09 -11.57 4.63
CA ASN A 276 2.73 -12.79 5.34
C ASN A 276 3.92 -13.72 5.61
N PHE A 277 4.99 -13.64 4.80
CA PHE A 277 6.25 -14.33 5.03
C PHE A 277 7.19 -13.52 5.95
N GLU A 278 7.45 -12.26 5.62
CA GLU A 278 8.29 -11.34 6.39
C GLU A 278 7.50 -10.66 7.51
N LYS A 279 7.39 -11.35 8.65
CA LYS A 279 6.69 -10.84 9.84
C LYS A 279 7.31 -9.57 10.43
N TYR A 280 8.61 -9.33 10.25
CA TYR A 280 9.34 -8.20 10.82
C TYR A 280 8.90 -6.85 10.23
N PHE A 281 8.90 -6.73 8.90
CA PHE A 281 8.51 -5.49 8.17
C PHE A 281 7.05 -5.52 7.68
N LYS A 282 6.21 -6.37 8.29
CA LYS A 282 4.81 -6.60 7.87
C LYS A 282 4.00 -5.32 7.78
N THR A 283 4.21 -4.38 8.72
CA THR A 283 3.53 -3.08 8.74
C THR A 283 3.89 -2.23 7.52
N GLU A 284 5.17 -2.12 7.19
CA GLU A 284 5.65 -1.31 6.05
C GLU A 284 5.15 -1.87 4.72
N TYR A 285 5.22 -3.19 4.51
CA TYR A 285 4.68 -3.81 3.29
C TYR A 285 3.16 -3.62 3.13
N LEU A 286 2.40 -3.63 4.24
CA LEU A 286 0.96 -3.35 4.22
C LEU A 286 0.65 -1.87 4.02
N GLN A 287 1.49 -0.95 4.51
CA GLN A 287 1.40 0.48 4.23
C GLN A 287 1.66 0.78 2.74
N LEU A 288 2.69 0.18 2.14
CA LEU A 288 2.96 0.29 0.70
C LEU A 288 1.81 -0.28 -0.13
N ALA A 289 1.26 -1.44 0.25
CA ALA A 289 0.11 -2.02 -0.44
C ALA A 289 -1.16 -1.15 -0.31
N ALA A 290 -1.35 -0.46 0.82
CA ALA A 290 -2.44 0.50 1.00
C ALA A 290 -2.23 1.75 0.14
N GLY A 291 -1.02 2.32 0.11
CA GLY A 291 -0.65 3.45 -0.74
C GLY A 291 -0.89 3.16 -2.23
N LEU A 292 -0.58 1.95 -2.70
CA LEU A 292 -0.93 1.52 -4.07
C LEU A 292 -2.45 1.48 -4.32
N SER A 293 -3.25 1.02 -3.35
CA SER A 293 -4.71 1.07 -3.45
C SER A 293 -5.24 2.52 -3.50
N ASP A 294 -4.60 3.46 -2.81
CA ASP A 294 -4.96 4.88 -2.80
C ASP A 294 -4.52 5.60 -4.08
N TYR A 295 -3.30 5.37 -4.57
CA TYR A 295 -2.81 5.83 -5.88
C TYR A 295 -3.76 5.46 -7.01
N VAL A 296 -4.25 4.21 -7.04
CA VAL A 296 -5.22 3.77 -8.04
C VAL A 296 -6.59 4.45 -7.88
N VAL A 297 -6.97 4.88 -6.68
CA VAL A 297 -8.15 5.75 -6.46
C VAL A 297 -7.88 7.16 -6.99
N LYS A 298 -6.75 7.79 -6.65
CA LYS A 298 -6.35 9.11 -7.19
C LYS A 298 -6.39 9.13 -8.73
N LEU A 299 -5.96 8.05 -9.39
CA LEU A 299 -6.07 7.89 -10.86
C LEU A 299 -7.53 7.78 -11.35
N LEU A 300 -8.43 7.13 -10.60
CA LEU A 300 -9.86 7.07 -10.93
C LEU A 300 -10.55 8.43 -10.79
N ASP A 301 -10.17 9.26 -9.82
CA ASP A 301 -10.73 10.60 -9.64
C ASP A 301 -10.44 11.51 -10.84
N LYS A 302 -9.32 11.30 -11.56
CA LYS A 302 -9.00 12.09 -12.75
C LYS A 302 -9.73 11.63 -14.04
N VAL A 303 -10.64 10.65 -13.94
CA VAL A 303 -11.48 10.14 -15.05
C VAL A 303 -12.73 11.03 -15.21
N ARG A 304 -12.82 11.76 -16.34
CA ARG A 304 -13.85 12.81 -16.53
C ARG A 304 -15.05 12.41 -17.38
N SER A 305 -15.06 11.20 -17.96
CA SER A 305 -16.14 10.74 -18.83
C SER A 305 -16.45 9.25 -18.69
N HIS A 306 -17.70 8.88 -19.00
CA HIS A 306 -18.11 7.47 -19.01
C HIS A 306 -17.42 6.62 -20.10
N GLU A 307 -16.87 7.24 -21.15
CA GLU A 307 -16.09 6.55 -22.19
C GLU A 307 -14.67 6.23 -21.71
N GLU A 308 -13.99 7.20 -21.07
CA GLU A 308 -12.71 6.96 -20.39
C GLU A 308 -12.88 5.84 -19.35
N LEU A 309 -13.91 5.92 -18.51
CA LEU A 309 -14.21 4.90 -17.49
C LEU A 309 -14.54 3.52 -18.09
N GLU A 310 -15.38 3.46 -19.13
CA GLU A 310 -15.74 2.18 -19.74
C GLU A 310 -14.56 1.53 -20.47
N THR A 311 -13.64 2.33 -21.00
CA THR A 311 -12.38 1.83 -21.60
C THR A 311 -11.50 1.17 -20.54
N ILE A 312 -11.29 1.81 -19.38
CA ILE A 312 -10.50 1.25 -18.26
C ILE A 312 -11.13 -0.04 -17.72
N LEU A 313 -12.45 -0.05 -17.53
CA LEU A 313 -13.17 -1.16 -16.89
C LEU A 313 -13.33 -2.40 -17.77
N ASN A 314 -13.35 -2.24 -19.10
CA ASN A 314 -13.51 -3.34 -20.06
C ASN A 314 -12.18 -3.85 -20.65
N GLU A 315 -11.02 -3.28 -20.29
CA GLU A 315 -9.74 -3.69 -20.85
C GLU A 315 -9.40 -5.16 -20.50
N THR A 316 -8.91 -5.90 -21.49
CA THR A 316 -8.46 -7.29 -21.38
C THR A 316 -7.08 -7.41 -22.00
N ASN A 317 -6.15 -8.11 -21.31
CA ASN A 317 -4.73 -8.21 -21.69
C ASN A 317 -4.50 -8.79 -23.11
N GLY A 318 -4.53 -7.94 -24.14
CA GLY A 318 -4.05 -8.18 -25.51
C GLY A 318 -4.70 -9.31 -26.33
N SER A 319 -5.63 -10.09 -25.77
CA SER A 319 -6.09 -11.35 -26.40
C SER A 319 -7.04 -11.10 -27.59
N THR A 320 -6.53 -11.33 -28.79
CA THR A 320 -7.17 -11.06 -30.09
C THR A 320 -8.31 -12.03 -30.46
N LEU A 321 -9.42 -12.05 -29.70
CA LEU A 321 -10.62 -12.80 -30.12
C LEU A 321 -11.98 -12.22 -29.71
N GLY A 322 -12.31 -11.04 -30.26
CA GLY A 322 -13.68 -10.71 -30.71
C GLY A 322 -14.82 -10.58 -29.68
N LYS A 323 -14.55 -10.74 -28.38
CA LYS A 323 -15.52 -10.48 -27.30
C LYS A 323 -14.87 -9.68 -26.19
N ARG A 324 -15.21 -8.39 -26.09
CA ARG A 324 -15.01 -7.61 -24.86
C ARG A 324 -15.86 -8.25 -23.77
N GLU A 325 -15.24 -8.89 -22.80
CA GLU A 325 -15.96 -9.27 -21.58
C GLU A 325 -16.29 -8.01 -20.81
N LYS A 326 -17.58 -7.78 -20.52
CA LYS A 326 -18.01 -6.64 -19.71
C LYS A 326 -17.31 -6.70 -18.34
N LEU A 327 -16.79 -5.55 -17.91
CA LEU A 327 -16.18 -5.34 -16.60
C LEU A 327 -14.96 -6.25 -16.31
N ALA A 328 -14.16 -6.59 -17.34
CA ALA A 328 -12.98 -7.44 -17.19
C ALA A 328 -11.95 -6.92 -16.15
N ARG A 329 -11.63 -5.61 -16.16
CA ARG A 329 -10.73 -5.01 -15.17
C ARG A 329 -11.33 -5.05 -13.76
N LEU A 330 -12.66 -4.95 -13.62
CA LEU A 330 -13.33 -5.06 -12.32
C LEU A 330 -13.30 -6.49 -11.76
N LYS A 331 -13.48 -7.52 -12.62
CA LYS A 331 -13.24 -8.92 -12.23
C LYS A 331 -11.81 -9.11 -11.72
N LEU A 332 -10.86 -8.49 -12.40
CA LEU A 332 -9.45 -8.54 -12.03
C LEU A 332 -9.20 -7.83 -10.68
N ALA A 333 -9.75 -6.63 -10.45
CA ALA A 333 -9.65 -5.94 -9.16
C ALA A 333 -10.23 -6.76 -7.99
N ILE A 334 -11.33 -7.49 -8.20
CA ILE A 334 -11.87 -8.45 -7.22
C ILE A 334 -10.88 -9.58 -6.93
N PHE A 335 -10.22 -10.13 -7.96
CA PHE A 335 -9.20 -11.18 -7.82
C PHE A 335 -7.90 -10.70 -7.14
N TYR A 336 -7.62 -9.38 -7.11
CA TYR A 336 -6.50 -8.79 -6.38
C TYR A 336 -6.90 -8.23 -4.98
N ASP A 337 -8.18 -8.38 -4.58
CA ASP A 337 -8.76 -7.88 -3.31
C ASP A 337 -8.64 -6.34 -3.16
N GLU A 338 -8.85 -5.62 -4.26
CA GLU A 338 -8.67 -4.16 -4.36
C GLU A 338 -9.96 -3.40 -4.02
N LYS A 339 -10.30 -3.46 -2.73
CA LYS A 339 -11.53 -2.93 -2.14
C LYS A 339 -11.80 -1.47 -2.50
N LYS A 340 -10.83 -0.57 -2.25
CA LYS A 340 -10.95 0.88 -2.49
C LYS A 340 -11.34 1.21 -3.94
N PHE A 341 -10.66 0.58 -4.92
CA PHE A 341 -10.98 0.72 -6.34
C PHE A 341 -12.43 0.32 -6.67
N THR A 342 -12.91 -0.81 -6.15
CA THR A 342 -14.30 -1.22 -6.41
C THR A 342 -15.32 -0.29 -5.75
N ALA A 343 -15.03 0.20 -4.53
CA ALA A 343 -15.92 1.04 -3.74
C ALA A 343 -16.04 2.47 -4.28
N HIS A 344 -15.12 2.88 -5.16
CA HIS A 344 -15.08 4.19 -5.79
C HIS A 344 -16.43 4.60 -6.42
N ALA A 345 -16.83 5.85 -6.23
CA ALA A 345 -18.16 6.34 -6.61
C ALA A 345 -18.46 6.15 -8.10
N THR A 346 -17.51 6.40 -9.00
CA THR A 346 -17.71 6.23 -10.45
C THR A 346 -17.84 4.76 -10.85
N CYS A 347 -17.07 3.86 -10.21
CA CYS A 347 -17.17 2.41 -10.43
C CYS A 347 -18.51 1.87 -9.94
N GLN A 348 -18.95 2.29 -8.74
CA GLN A 348 -20.27 1.94 -8.20
C GLN A 348 -21.40 2.48 -9.08
N GLN A 349 -21.34 3.74 -9.54
CA GLN A 349 -22.34 4.30 -10.45
C GLN A 349 -22.44 3.50 -11.76
N LYS A 350 -21.30 3.15 -12.37
CA LYS A 350 -21.28 2.33 -13.59
C LYS A 350 -21.84 0.92 -13.33
N LEU A 351 -21.50 0.30 -12.20
CA LEU A 351 -22.01 -1.01 -11.81
C LEU A 351 -23.54 -0.99 -11.59
N VAL A 352 -24.07 0.01 -10.89
CA VAL A 352 -25.52 0.20 -10.67
C VAL A 352 -26.26 0.43 -12.00
N SER A 353 -25.67 1.19 -12.93
CA SER A 353 -26.24 1.38 -14.28
C SER A 353 -26.35 0.07 -15.09
N ILE A 354 -25.46 -0.89 -14.83
CA ILE A 354 -25.46 -2.23 -15.44
C ILE A 354 -26.43 -3.18 -14.70
N TRP A 355 -26.56 -3.02 -13.38
CA TRP A 355 -27.47 -3.77 -12.52
C TRP A 355 -28.94 -3.53 -12.89
N TYR A 356 -29.32 -2.25 -13.02
CA TYR A 356 -30.65 -1.80 -13.45
C TYR A 356 -30.75 -1.55 -14.97
N ALA A 357 -29.90 -2.17 -15.78
CA ALA A 357 -29.92 -2.01 -17.23
C ALA A 357 -31.31 -2.33 -17.81
N GLY A 358 -31.87 -1.39 -18.58
CA GLY A 358 -33.23 -1.49 -19.12
C GLY A 358 -34.37 -1.27 -18.11
N MET A 359 -34.06 -0.96 -16.85
CA MET A 359 -35.02 -0.84 -15.74
C MET A 359 -34.75 0.35 -14.80
N LEU A 360 -34.01 1.37 -15.23
CA LEU A 360 -33.64 2.56 -14.44
C LEU A 360 -34.85 3.26 -13.76
N ASN A 361 -36.04 3.14 -14.33
CA ASN A 361 -37.31 3.64 -13.75
C ASN A 361 -37.78 2.86 -12.51
N ILE A 362 -37.12 1.76 -12.10
CA ILE A 362 -37.37 1.04 -10.85
C ILE A 362 -36.49 1.60 -9.73
N GLU A 363 -35.24 1.96 -10.02
CA GLU A 363 -34.28 2.54 -9.07
C GLU A 363 -34.86 3.77 -8.37
N ARG A 364 -35.45 4.69 -9.16
CA ARG A 364 -36.09 5.94 -8.71
C ARG A 364 -37.42 5.78 -7.97
N LYS A 365 -37.97 4.57 -7.83
CA LYS A 365 -39.25 4.34 -7.13
C LYS A 365 -39.05 4.22 -5.60
N GLY A 366 -39.99 4.78 -4.84
CA GLY A 366 -40.02 4.65 -3.39
C GLY A 366 -40.21 3.20 -2.91
N ALA A 367 -39.82 2.93 -1.66
CA ALA A 367 -39.77 1.58 -1.09
C ALA A 367 -41.09 0.80 -1.20
N MET A 368 -42.25 1.44 -0.93
CA MET A 368 -43.57 0.80 -1.05
C MET A 368 -43.85 0.29 -2.47
N MET A 369 -43.48 1.04 -3.51
CA MET A 369 -43.70 0.61 -4.90
C MET A 369 -42.71 -0.51 -5.30
N LYS A 370 -41.50 -0.53 -4.73
CA LYS A 370 -40.58 -1.67 -4.86
C LYS A 370 -41.17 -2.91 -4.16
N PHE A 371 -41.70 -2.78 -2.94
CA PHE A 371 -42.37 -3.86 -2.21
C PHE A 371 -43.55 -4.46 -3.00
N PHE A 372 -44.45 -3.65 -3.56
CA PHE A 372 -45.54 -4.17 -4.40
C PHE A 372 -45.05 -4.84 -5.69
N LEU A 373 -43.95 -4.36 -6.30
CA LEU A 373 -43.32 -5.05 -7.43
C LEU A 373 -42.70 -6.39 -7.01
N HIS A 374 -42.10 -6.48 -5.82
CA HIS A 374 -41.59 -7.73 -5.26
C HIS A 374 -42.72 -8.72 -4.96
N LEU A 375 -43.81 -8.28 -4.33
CA LEU A 375 -45.00 -9.11 -4.05
C LEU A 375 -45.62 -9.66 -5.34
N GLY A 376 -45.75 -8.82 -6.38
CA GLY A 376 -46.15 -9.27 -7.71
C GLY A 376 -45.18 -10.28 -8.33
N HIS A 377 -43.88 -10.16 -8.07
CA HIS A 377 -42.87 -11.11 -8.53
C HIS A 377 -42.93 -12.46 -7.80
N ILE A 378 -43.31 -12.49 -6.51
CA ILE A 378 -43.57 -13.73 -5.76
C ILE A 378 -44.68 -14.53 -6.44
N LEU A 379 -45.80 -13.89 -6.74
CA LEU A 379 -46.96 -14.54 -7.37
C LEU A 379 -46.71 -14.96 -8.82
N LEU A 380 -45.90 -14.20 -9.57
CA LEU A 380 -45.67 -14.42 -11.00
C LEU A 380 -44.43 -15.29 -11.32
N LEU A 381 -43.59 -15.63 -10.33
CA LEU A 381 -42.34 -16.37 -10.55
C LEU A 381 -42.50 -17.64 -11.44
N PRO A 382 -43.42 -18.59 -11.18
CA PRO A 382 -43.52 -19.82 -11.99
C PRO A 382 -43.93 -19.54 -13.45
N PHE A 383 -44.70 -18.48 -13.70
CA PHE A 383 -45.08 -18.08 -15.06
C PHE A 383 -43.90 -17.42 -15.79
N LEU A 384 -43.08 -16.65 -15.07
CA LEU A 384 -41.91 -15.97 -15.63
C LEU A 384 -40.76 -16.93 -15.97
N THR A 385 -40.50 -17.94 -15.12
CA THR A 385 -39.51 -18.98 -15.40
C THR A 385 -39.94 -19.87 -16.56
N LEU A 386 -41.22 -20.25 -16.63
CA LEU A 386 -41.80 -20.99 -17.75
C LEU A 386 -41.71 -20.19 -19.07
N ALA A 387 -42.05 -18.90 -19.05
CA ALA A 387 -41.93 -18.03 -20.23
C ALA A 387 -40.47 -17.89 -20.72
N TYR A 388 -39.50 -17.84 -19.80
CA TYR A 388 -38.08 -17.84 -20.15
C TYR A 388 -37.63 -19.17 -20.74
N TRP A 389 -38.09 -20.31 -20.21
CA TRP A 389 -37.76 -21.65 -20.73
C TRP A 389 -38.32 -21.89 -22.14
N ILE A 390 -39.57 -21.50 -22.39
CA ILE A 390 -40.22 -21.62 -23.71
C ILE A 390 -39.58 -20.67 -24.73
N ALA A 391 -39.40 -19.39 -24.40
CA ALA A 391 -39.06 -18.36 -25.38
C ALA A 391 -38.12 -17.26 -24.84
N PRO A 392 -36.83 -17.57 -24.59
CA PRO A 392 -35.89 -16.66 -23.92
C PRO A 392 -35.56 -15.37 -24.71
N LYS A 393 -35.85 -15.32 -26.01
CA LYS A 393 -35.64 -14.12 -26.85
C LYS A 393 -36.76 -13.08 -26.75
N THR A 394 -37.88 -13.40 -26.11
CA THR A 394 -39.04 -12.48 -25.96
C THR A 394 -38.73 -11.27 -25.07
N LYS A 395 -39.63 -10.28 -25.02
CA LYS A 395 -39.52 -9.15 -24.07
C LYS A 395 -39.52 -9.66 -22.62
N ILE A 396 -40.31 -10.68 -22.30
CA ILE A 396 -40.40 -11.30 -20.97
C ILE A 396 -39.11 -12.11 -20.67
N GLY A 397 -38.63 -12.90 -21.62
CA GLY A 397 -37.36 -13.63 -21.48
C GLY A 397 -36.17 -12.69 -21.27
N ARG A 398 -36.14 -11.55 -21.97
CA ARG A 398 -35.14 -10.49 -21.78
C ARG A 398 -35.25 -9.80 -20.41
N TYR A 399 -36.47 -9.60 -19.91
CA TYR A 399 -36.70 -9.02 -18.58
C TYR A 399 -36.10 -9.90 -17.47
N LEU A 400 -36.31 -11.22 -17.49
CA LEU A 400 -35.67 -12.14 -16.54
C LEU A 400 -34.14 -12.23 -16.72
N SER A 401 -33.61 -11.89 -17.91
CA SER A 401 -32.16 -11.90 -18.16
C SER A 401 -31.39 -10.73 -17.53
N TYR A 402 -32.07 -9.69 -17.03
CA TYR A 402 -31.43 -8.55 -16.35
C TYR A 402 -30.90 -8.95 -14.96
N PRO A 403 -29.71 -8.47 -14.51
CA PRO A 403 -29.05 -8.96 -13.29
C PRO A 403 -29.93 -8.86 -12.03
N TYR A 404 -30.55 -7.70 -11.81
CA TYR A 404 -31.48 -7.49 -10.69
C TYR A 404 -32.66 -8.46 -10.67
N MET A 405 -33.19 -8.84 -11.85
CA MET A 405 -34.31 -9.79 -11.90
C MET A 405 -33.88 -11.23 -11.59
N LYS A 406 -32.65 -11.64 -11.95
CA LYS A 406 -32.10 -12.95 -11.53
C LYS A 406 -31.93 -13.01 -10.02
N PHE A 407 -31.30 -11.99 -9.43
CA PHE A 407 -31.12 -11.89 -7.98
C PHE A 407 -32.47 -11.93 -7.24
N MET A 408 -33.45 -11.19 -7.74
CA MET A 408 -34.77 -11.16 -7.12
C MET A 408 -35.53 -12.49 -7.31
N ALA A 409 -35.42 -13.13 -8.47
CA ALA A 409 -36.01 -14.46 -8.71
C ALA A 409 -35.43 -15.52 -7.76
N ASN A 410 -34.11 -15.53 -7.55
CA ASN A 410 -33.45 -16.44 -6.62
C ASN A 410 -33.86 -16.14 -5.16
N THR A 411 -33.89 -14.87 -4.77
CA THR A 411 -34.33 -14.41 -3.44
C THR A 411 -35.78 -14.80 -3.15
N VAL A 412 -36.69 -14.58 -4.10
CA VAL A 412 -38.09 -15.02 -4.01
C VAL A 412 -38.18 -16.54 -3.87
N SER A 413 -37.45 -17.30 -4.68
CA SER A 413 -37.38 -18.76 -4.59
C SER A 413 -36.96 -19.24 -3.19
N TYR A 414 -35.99 -18.55 -2.57
CA TYR A 414 -35.52 -18.89 -1.22
C TYR A 414 -36.55 -18.55 -0.14
N MET A 415 -37.24 -17.41 -0.25
CA MET A 415 -38.34 -17.08 0.66
C MET A 415 -39.52 -18.06 0.54
N ILE A 416 -39.80 -18.56 -0.68
CA ILE A 416 -40.79 -19.63 -0.91
C ILE A 416 -40.32 -20.95 -0.28
N PHE A 417 -39.03 -21.31 -0.39
CA PHE A 417 -38.47 -22.51 0.27
C PHE A 417 -38.65 -22.47 1.79
N LEU A 418 -38.33 -21.34 2.43
CA LEU A 418 -38.52 -21.15 3.87
C LEU A 418 -40.01 -21.21 4.27
N ALA A 419 -40.91 -20.61 3.47
CA ALA A 419 -42.34 -20.73 3.69
C ALA A 419 -42.83 -22.19 3.55
N LEU A 420 -42.30 -22.96 2.59
CA LEU A 420 -42.60 -24.38 2.44
C LEU A 420 -42.08 -25.23 3.62
N ILE A 421 -40.95 -24.88 4.23
CA ILE A 421 -40.48 -25.52 5.47
C ILE A 421 -41.47 -25.26 6.62
N VAL A 422 -41.94 -24.01 6.78
CA VAL A 422 -42.94 -23.69 7.83
C VAL A 422 -44.26 -24.43 7.58
N VAL A 423 -44.77 -24.44 6.35
CA VAL A 423 -46.00 -25.19 6.02
C VAL A 423 -45.79 -26.70 6.18
N PHE A 424 -44.61 -27.23 5.88
CA PHE A 424 -44.28 -28.63 6.14
C PHE A 424 -44.34 -28.96 7.63
N SER A 425 -43.69 -28.18 8.50
CA SER A 425 -43.77 -28.36 9.96
C SER A 425 -45.19 -28.18 10.54
N LEU A 426 -46.10 -27.50 9.83
CA LEU A 426 -47.52 -27.36 10.17
C LEU A 426 -48.41 -28.47 9.57
N THR A 427 -47.86 -29.37 8.73
CA THR A 427 -48.62 -30.44 8.05
C THR A 427 -48.02 -31.84 8.20
N GLU A 428 -46.86 -31.98 8.85
CA GLU A 428 -46.26 -33.29 9.18
C GLU A 428 -47.02 -33.96 10.35
N SER A 429 -47.87 -34.93 10.04
CA SER A 429 -48.43 -35.87 11.03
C SER A 429 -47.38 -36.92 11.44
N PRO A 430 -47.24 -37.26 12.73
CA PRO A 430 -46.33 -38.33 13.17
C PRO A 430 -46.82 -39.75 12.84
N ALA A 431 -48.09 -39.91 12.44
CA ALA A 431 -48.72 -41.20 12.17
C ALA A 431 -49.67 -41.14 10.95
N ASP A 432 -49.91 -42.27 10.30
CA ASP A 432 -51.04 -42.43 9.37
C ASP A 432 -52.37 -42.41 10.15
N GLU A 433 -53.46 -41.91 9.57
CA GLU A 433 -54.79 -41.84 10.20
C GLU A 433 -55.39 -43.21 10.55
N TYR A 434 -54.83 -44.30 10.02
CA TYR A 434 -55.33 -45.66 10.16
C TYR A 434 -54.45 -46.51 11.10
N THR A 435 -55.09 -47.16 12.08
CA THR A 435 -54.43 -48.18 12.91
C THR A 435 -54.11 -49.45 12.11
N PHE A 436 -53.19 -50.28 12.62
CA PHE A 436 -52.70 -51.48 11.94
C PHE A 436 -53.83 -52.46 11.59
N SER A 437 -54.84 -52.61 12.45
CA SER A 437 -56.03 -53.45 12.20
C SER A 437 -56.94 -52.93 11.06
N GLN A 438 -56.78 -51.68 10.64
CA GLN A 438 -57.61 -51.05 9.61
C GLN A 438 -57.00 -51.12 8.20
N GLN A 439 -55.70 -51.42 8.10
CA GLN A 439 -54.96 -51.48 6.83
C GLN A 439 -55.52 -52.56 5.89
N PRO A 440 -55.68 -52.27 4.58
CA PRO A 440 -56.20 -53.24 3.61
C PRO A 440 -55.27 -54.45 3.46
N GLY A 441 -55.84 -55.65 3.32
CA GLY A 441 -55.09 -56.92 3.29
C GLY A 441 -54.57 -57.42 4.65
N VAL A 442 -54.27 -56.51 5.58
CA VAL A 442 -53.81 -56.84 6.95
C VAL A 442 -54.99 -57.15 7.89
N LYS A 443 -56.09 -56.41 7.74
CA LYS A 443 -57.30 -56.40 8.60
C LYS A 443 -57.95 -57.76 8.89
N GLU A 444 -57.93 -58.68 7.93
CA GLU A 444 -58.55 -60.01 8.09
C GLU A 444 -57.66 -60.93 8.93
N PHE A 445 -56.37 -61.00 8.61
CA PHE A 445 -55.39 -61.80 9.37
C PHE A 445 -55.21 -61.25 10.79
N TYR A 446 -55.16 -59.92 10.98
CA TYR A 446 -55.08 -59.32 12.31
C TYR A 446 -56.15 -59.90 13.26
N LYS A 447 -57.41 -59.90 12.84
CA LYS A 447 -58.52 -60.46 13.64
C LYS A 447 -58.43 -61.98 13.86
N GLU A 448 -57.81 -62.73 12.96
CA GLU A 448 -57.58 -64.16 13.15
C GLU A 448 -56.50 -64.44 14.21
N TYR A 449 -55.38 -63.70 14.18
CA TYR A 449 -54.21 -64.00 15.00
C TYR A 449 -54.20 -63.29 16.37
N THR A 450 -54.79 -62.09 16.53
CA THR A 450 -54.92 -61.48 17.88
C THR A 450 -55.80 -62.34 18.80
N ASN A 451 -56.89 -62.92 18.27
CA ASN A 451 -57.74 -63.87 19.00
C ASN A 451 -57.02 -65.18 19.40
N LYS A 452 -55.94 -65.57 18.69
CA LYS A 452 -55.06 -66.68 19.09
C LYS A 452 -54.06 -66.24 20.17
N SER A 453 -53.51 -65.03 20.05
CA SER A 453 -52.51 -64.50 20.99
C SER A 453 -53.06 -64.24 22.39
N TYR A 454 -54.33 -63.88 22.56
CA TYR A 454 -54.93 -63.76 23.90
C TYR A 454 -54.97 -65.08 24.68
N ASN A 455 -54.89 -66.23 24.00
CA ASN A 455 -54.75 -67.56 24.62
C ASN A 455 -53.28 -67.98 24.83
N THR A 456 -52.30 -67.19 24.37
CA THR A 456 -50.87 -67.55 24.35
C THR A 456 -49.96 -66.34 24.65
N ASN A 457 -49.77 -66.07 25.95
CA ASN A 457 -48.71 -65.24 26.53
C ASN A 457 -48.35 -63.91 25.84
N GLY A 458 -49.34 -63.14 25.38
CA GLY A 458 -49.23 -61.67 25.28
C GLY A 458 -48.11 -61.11 24.38
N VAL A 459 -47.72 -61.81 23.31
CA VAL A 459 -46.68 -61.36 22.37
C VAL A 459 -47.18 -60.19 21.48
N PHE A 460 -48.50 -60.03 21.34
CA PHE A 460 -49.10 -58.92 20.61
C PHE A 460 -49.28 -57.67 21.49
N LEU A 461 -48.86 -56.52 20.95
CA LEU A 461 -49.30 -55.19 21.40
C LEU A 461 -50.74 -54.93 20.93
N ASP A 462 -51.47 -54.07 21.64
CA ASP A 462 -52.78 -53.57 21.21
C ASP A 462 -52.70 -52.77 19.89
N ASP A 463 -53.87 -52.50 19.27
CA ASP A 463 -53.95 -51.93 17.91
C ASP A 463 -53.32 -50.54 17.81
N PHE A 464 -52.10 -50.48 17.24
CA PHE A 464 -51.26 -49.30 17.18
C PHE A 464 -51.41 -48.54 15.85
N TYR A 465 -51.13 -47.23 15.88
CA TYR A 465 -51.02 -46.43 14.66
C TYR A 465 -49.77 -46.78 13.86
N VAL A 466 -49.89 -46.81 12.53
CA VAL A 466 -48.78 -47.18 11.64
C VAL A 466 -47.89 -45.98 11.35
N ARG A 467 -46.56 -46.14 11.46
CA ARG A 467 -45.56 -45.13 11.07
C ARG A 467 -45.79 -44.77 9.58
N PRO A 468 -45.81 -43.48 9.17
CA PRO A 468 -46.28 -43.10 7.83
C PRO A 468 -45.47 -43.75 6.72
N HIS A 469 -46.14 -44.64 5.97
CA HIS A 469 -45.49 -45.54 4.99
C HIS A 469 -45.40 -44.93 3.58
N LEU A 470 -46.26 -43.96 3.26
CA LEU A 470 -46.26 -43.20 2.02
C LEU A 470 -45.53 -41.84 2.21
N PRO A 471 -44.71 -41.39 1.25
CA PRO A 471 -44.16 -40.05 1.27
C PRO A 471 -45.21 -39.00 0.90
N ASN A 472 -45.33 -37.95 1.73
CA ASN A 472 -46.27 -36.86 1.49
C ASN A 472 -45.86 -36.00 0.29
N VAL A 473 -46.85 -35.35 -0.35
CA VAL A 473 -46.63 -34.43 -1.47
C VAL A 473 -45.60 -33.34 -1.12
N MET A 474 -45.60 -32.87 0.13
CA MET A 474 -44.66 -31.85 0.61
C MET A 474 -43.21 -32.35 0.75
N ASP A 475 -42.97 -33.63 1.07
CA ASP A 475 -41.62 -34.21 1.05
C ASP A 475 -41.05 -34.24 -0.38
N TYR A 476 -41.89 -34.61 -1.36
CA TYR A 476 -41.49 -34.54 -2.78
C TYR A 476 -41.16 -33.11 -3.19
N ILE A 477 -42.02 -32.13 -2.87
CA ILE A 477 -41.78 -30.71 -3.16
C ILE A 477 -40.46 -30.23 -2.52
N LEU A 478 -40.25 -30.46 -1.22
CA LEU A 478 -39.02 -30.04 -0.55
C LEU A 478 -37.78 -30.75 -1.10
N SER A 479 -37.85 -32.05 -1.39
CA SER A 479 -36.71 -32.79 -1.96
C SER A 479 -36.29 -32.25 -3.33
N VAL A 480 -37.24 -31.81 -4.17
CA VAL A 480 -36.97 -31.17 -5.46
C VAL A 480 -36.31 -29.79 -5.28
N TRP A 481 -36.69 -29.04 -4.25
CA TRP A 481 -35.99 -27.80 -3.88
C TRP A 481 -34.55 -28.05 -3.39
N VAL A 482 -34.35 -29.03 -2.50
CA VAL A 482 -33.03 -29.39 -1.96
C VAL A 482 -32.09 -29.88 -3.07
N VAL A 483 -32.55 -30.75 -3.98
CA VAL A 483 -31.77 -31.16 -5.17
C VAL A 483 -31.45 -29.97 -6.08
N GLY A 484 -32.37 -29.01 -6.20
CA GLY A 484 -32.15 -27.80 -6.99
C GLY A 484 -31.11 -26.85 -6.40
N LEU A 485 -31.03 -26.76 -5.06
CA LEU A 485 -30.00 -26.04 -4.32
C LEU A 485 -28.64 -26.75 -4.42
N VAL A 486 -28.58 -28.08 -4.19
CA VAL A 486 -27.36 -28.88 -4.39
C VAL A 486 -26.82 -28.70 -5.82
N TRP A 487 -27.70 -28.68 -6.83
CA TRP A 487 -27.32 -28.43 -8.22
C TRP A 487 -26.90 -26.97 -8.52
N GLN A 488 -27.24 -26.01 -7.65
CA GLN A 488 -26.71 -24.65 -7.70
C GLN A 488 -25.29 -24.62 -7.12
N GLU A 489 -25.10 -25.15 -5.91
CA GLU A 489 -23.79 -25.16 -5.23
C GLU A 489 -22.75 -25.98 -6.00
N CYS A 490 -23.13 -27.12 -6.60
CA CYS A 490 -22.22 -27.85 -7.50
C CYS A 490 -21.78 -27.03 -8.72
N LYS A 491 -22.58 -26.08 -9.21
CA LYS A 491 -22.18 -25.16 -10.29
C LYS A 491 -21.27 -24.04 -9.79
N GLN A 492 -21.52 -23.53 -8.57
CA GLN A 492 -20.65 -22.53 -7.96
C GLN A 492 -19.27 -23.12 -7.66
N LEU A 493 -19.21 -24.28 -6.98
CA LEU A 493 -17.97 -25.02 -6.71
C LEU A 493 -17.18 -25.35 -7.99
N TYR A 494 -17.85 -25.69 -9.08
CA TYR A 494 -17.20 -25.91 -10.39
C TYR A 494 -16.69 -24.60 -11.04
N GLY A 495 -17.33 -23.46 -10.78
CA GLY A 495 -16.97 -22.16 -11.32
C GLY A 495 -15.88 -21.41 -10.55
N GLU A 496 -15.80 -21.63 -9.23
CA GLU A 496 -14.87 -20.95 -8.31
C GLU A 496 -13.69 -21.83 -7.91
N GLY A 497 -13.86 -23.15 -7.91
CA GLY A 497 -12.88 -24.11 -7.40
C GLY A 497 -12.99 -24.31 -5.89
N LEU A 498 -12.39 -25.40 -5.39
CA LEU A 498 -12.53 -25.81 -3.98
C LEU A 498 -11.95 -24.79 -2.98
N GLU A 499 -10.80 -24.20 -3.31
CA GLU A 499 -10.08 -23.23 -2.46
C GLU A 499 -10.94 -21.98 -2.23
N GLY A 500 -11.31 -21.27 -3.29
CA GLY A 500 -12.16 -20.08 -3.21
C GLY A 500 -13.59 -20.34 -2.73
N PHE A 501 -14.09 -21.57 -2.82
CA PHE A 501 -15.39 -21.94 -2.24
C PHE A 501 -15.32 -22.03 -0.71
N VAL A 502 -14.24 -22.57 -0.14
CA VAL A 502 -14.08 -22.77 1.32
C VAL A 502 -13.75 -21.47 2.06
N ASP A 503 -13.10 -20.50 1.40
CA ASP A 503 -12.82 -19.16 1.94
C ASP A 503 -14.09 -18.37 2.35
N SER A 504 -15.27 -18.77 1.87
CA SER A 504 -16.56 -18.12 2.17
C SER A 504 -17.32 -18.86 3.26
N TRP A 505 -17.46 -18.21 4.43
CA TRP A 505 -18.27 -18.71 5.56
C TRP A 505 -19.73 -19.03 5.18
N PHE A 506 -20.32 -18.28 4.24
CA PHE A 506 -21.69 -18.56 3.77
C PHE A 506 -21.74 -19.84 2.91
N ASN A 507 -20.77 -20.05 2.04
CA ASN A 507 -20.68 -21.27 1.21
C ASN A 507 -20.49 -22.51 2.10
N LEU A 508 -19.67 -22.40 3.16
CA LEU A 508 -19.49 -23.47 4.16
C LEU A 508 -20.79 -23.75 4.95
N MET A 509 -21.57 -22.71 5.25
CA MET A 509 -22.88 -22.84 5.89
C MET A 509 -23.93 -23.49 4.95
N ASP A 510 -23.91 -23.15 3.66
CA ASP A 510 -24.78 -23.81 2.67
C ASP A 510 -24.41 -25.28 2.48
N PHE A 511 -23.11 -25.58 2.42
CA PHE A 511 -22.62 -26.95 2.32
C PHE A 511 -23.06 -27.81 3.51
N SER A 512 -22.96 -27.29 4.74
CA SER A 512 -23.41 -28.02 5.93
C SER A 512 -24.94 -28.13 6.02
N MET A 513 -25.68 -27.06 5.69
CA MET A 513 -27.14 -27.06 5.57
C MET A 513 -27.64 -28.13 4.57
N LEU A 514 -27.10 -28.12 3.35
CA LEU A 514 -27.51 -29.04 2.29
C LEU A 514 -27.07 -30.48 2.56
N THR A 515 -25.93 -30.69 3.22
CA THR A 515 -25.54 -32.02 3.71
C THR A 515 -26.51 -32.53 4.77
N GLY A 516 -26.91 -31.67 5.72
CA GLY A 516 -27.93 -31.99 6.73
C GLY A 516 -29.29 -32.36 6.13
N TYR A 517 -29.78 -31.55 5.18
CA TYR A 517 -31.02 -31.86 4.45
C TYR A 517 -30.92 -33.15 3.63
N LEU A 518 -29.82 -33.36 2.88
CA LEU A 518 -29.65 -34.56 2.07
C LEU A 518 -29.61 -35.81 2.94
N ALA A 519 -28.87 -35.79 4.05
CA ALA A 519 -28.83 -36.89 5.01
C ALA A 519 -30.21 -37.14 5.64
N SER A 520 -30.91 -36.10 6.09
CA SER A 520 -32.26 -36.20 6.65
C SER A 520 -33.26 -36.82 5.66
N PHE A 521 -33.38 -36.27 4.45
CA PHE A 521 -34.31 -36.80 3.44
C PHE A 521 -33.95 -38.23 3.03
N VAL A 522 -32.67 -38.57 2.86
CA VAL A 522 -32.25 -39.95 2.56
C VAL A 522 -32.63 -40.91 3.68
N LEU A 523 -32.39 -40.56 4.95
CA LEU A 523 -32.81 -41.37 6.09
C LEU A 523 -34.34 -41.51 6.16
N ARG A 524 -35.10 -40.43 5.97
CA ARG A 524 -36.58 -40.44 5.97
C ARG A 524 -37.15 -41.32 4.84
N PHE A 525 -36.59 -41.26 3.63
CA PHE A 525 -37.00 -42.16 2.54
C PHE A 525 -36.61 -43.62 2.82
N LEU A 526 -35.43 -43.88 3.41
CA LEU A 526 -35.03 -45.23 3.83
C LEU A 526 -35.94 -45.80 4.91
N VAL A 527 -36.32 -45.02 5.92
CA VAL A 527 -37.32 -45.40 6.94
C VAL A 527 -38.63 -45.79 6.24
N ARG A 528 -39.20 -44.93 5.40
CA ARG A 528 -40.45 -45.21 4.68
C ARG A 528 -40.38 -46.51 3.87
N ILE A 529 -39.30 -46.73 3.11
CA ILE A 529 -39.08 -48.00 2.39
C ILE A 529 -39.06 -49.20 3.35
N LYS A 530 -38.43 -49.10 4.53
CA LYS A 530 -38.45 -50.17 5.55
C LYS A 530 -39.85 -50.43 6.09
N VAL A 531 -40.66 -49.38 6.31
CA VAL A 531 -42.08 -49.48 6.70
C VAL A 531 -42.89 -50.17 5.60
N THR A 532 -42.79 -49.75 4.34
CA THR A 532 -43.52 -50.40 3.22
C THR A 532 -43.13 -51.88 3.10
N MET A 533 -41.84 -52.20 3.20
CA MET A 533 -41.34 -53.58 3.21
C MET A 533 -41.72 -54.37 4.48
N ALA A 534 -42.23 -53.73 5.53
CA ALA A 534 -42.77 -54.40 6.70
C ALA A 534 -44.28 -54.63 6.57
N LEU A 535 -45.01 -53.65 6.05
CA LEU A 535 -46.44 -53.76 5.77
C LEU A 535 -46.71 -54.88 4.75
N ASP A 536 -45.96 -54.91 3.64
CA ASP A 536 -46.00 -55.96 2.62
C ASP A 536 -45.74 -57.36 3.20
N PHE A 537 -44.78 -57.49 4.13
CA PHE A 537 -44.48 -58.76 4.79
C PHE A 537 -45.69 -59.31 5.57
N PHE A 538 -46.48 -58.47 6.23
CA PHE A 538 -47.69 -58.88 6.97
C PHE A 538 -48.96 -59.03 6.11
N THR A 539 -48.89 -58.82 4.78
CA THR A 539 -49.99 -59.26 3.88
C THR A 539 -50.02 -60.78 3.69
N HIS A 540 -48.93 -61.48 4.02
CA HIS A 540 -48.77 -62.93 3.83
C HIS A 540 -49.05 -63.71 5.13
N ARG A 541 -49.91 -64.74 5.07
CA ARG A 541 -50.35 -65.51 6.24
C ARG A 541 -49.20 -66.12 7.06
N SER A 542 -48.18 -66.67 6.39
CA SER A 542 -47.00 -67.29 7.03
C SER A 542 -46.25 -66.33 7.96
N SER A 543 -46.28 -65.03 7.69
CA SER A 543 -45.61 -64.01 8.50
C SER A 543 -46.25 -63.81 9.87
N TRP A 544 -47.56 -64.06 9.99
CA TRP A 544 -48.28 -64.05 11.26
C TRP A 544 -47.98 -65.30 12.09
N GLU A 545 -47.78 -66.44 11.43
CA GLU A 545 -47.39 -67.68 12.09
C GLU A 545 -45.95 -67.60 12.62
N SER A 546 -45.01 -67.04 11.86
CA SER A 546 -43.68 -66.65 12.37
C SER A 546 -43.77 -65.71 13.58
N LEU A 547 -44.66 -64.70 13.55
CA LEU A 547 -44.79 -63.74 14.65
C LEU A 547 -45.36 -64.37 15.93
N VAL A 548 -46.41 -65.19 15.83
CA VAL A 548 -46.98 -65.91 16.98
C VAL A 548 -45.99 -66.95 17.54
N ASN A 549 -45.15 -67.54 16.69
CA ASN A 549 -44.05 -68.43 17.11
C ASN A 549 -42.83 -67.68 17.69
N GLY A 550 -42.86 -66.33 17.75
CA GLY A 550 -41.79 -65.51 18.34
C GLY A 550 -40.52 -65.42 17.49
N ASP A 551 -40.56 -65.67 16.18
CA ASP A 551 -39.39 -65.52 15.30
C ASP A 551 -38.87 -64.06 15.34
N PRO A 552 -37.60 -63.82 15.74
CA PRO A 552 -37.00 -62.49 15.82
C PRO A 552 -37.11 -61.67 14.52
N ARG A 553 -37.18 -62.32 13.35
CA ARG A 553 -37.36 -61.64 12.06
C ARG A 553 -38.71 -60.94 11.96
N SER A 554 -39.77 -61.56 12.47
CA SER A 554 -41.13 -61.00 12.51
C SER A 554 -41.23 -59.88 13.55
N VAL A 555 -40.64 -60.06 14.74
CA VAL A 555 -40.62 -59.03 15.79
C VAL A 555 -39.85 -57.79 15.32
N TYR A 556 -38.68 -57.98 14.67
CA TYR A 556 -37.94 -56.88 14.03
C TYR A 556 -38.74 -56.18 12.92
N LYS A 557 -39.64 -56.89 12.23
CA LYS A 557 -40.53 -56.30 11.23
C LYS A 557 -41.69 -55.52 11.86
N GLN A 558 -42.23 -55.98 12.97
CA GLN A 558 -43.26 -55.28 13.75
C GLN A 558 -42.75 -53.94 14.29
N TYR A 559 -41.51 -53.89 14.80
CA TYR A 559 -40.86 -52.67 15.30
C TYR A 559 -40.99 -51.49 14.32
N TRP A 560 -40.72 -51.69 13.02
CA TRP A 560 -40.75 -50.61 12.02
C TRP A 560 -42.16 -50.05 11.75
N LEU A 561 -43.21 -50.78 12.11
CA LEU A 561 -44.59 -50.35 11.89
C LEU A 561 -45.13 -49.47 13.02
N ILE A 562 -44.58 -49.58 14.23
CA ILE A 562 -45.08 -48.85 15.40
C ILE A 562 -44.79 -47.35 15.25
N ALA A 563 -45.84 -46.51 15.24
CA ALA A 563 -45.70 -45.05 15.24
C ALA A 563 -45.38 -44.45 16.63
N ASP A 564 -45.68 -45.17 17.71
CA ASP A 564 -45.43 -44.70 19.07
C ASP A 564 -43.91 -44.66 19.37
N ARG A 565 -43.43 -43.44 19.68
CA ARG A 565 -42.04 -43.12 19.96
C ARG A 565 -41.50 -43.80 21.23
N TYR A 566 -42.36 -44.19 22.18
CA TYR A 566 -41.90 -44.84 23.42
C TYR A 566 -41.20 -46.18 23.18
N TYR A 567 -41.57 -46.89 22.11
CA TYR A 567 -41.00 -48.20 21.75
C TYR A 567 -39.84 -48.11 20.76
N TRP A 568 -39.41 -46.91 20.37
CA TRP A 568 -38.30 -46.73 19.42
C TRP A 568 -36.95 -46.79 20.14
N ASN A 569 -35.93 -47.31 19.46
CA ASN A 569 -34.56 -47.26 19.95
C ASN A 569 -34.08 -45.80 19.96
N ALA A 570 -33.26 -45.41 20.94
CA ALA A 570 -32.70 -44.05 21.04
C ALA A 570 -31.96 -43.58 19.76
N TRP A 571 -31.41 -44.53 18.99
CA TRP A 571 -30.73 -44.29 17.72
C TRP A 571 -31.58 -44.70 16.48
N ASP A 572 -32.91 -44.68 16.57
CA ASP A 572 -33.78 -44.90 15.40
C ASP A 572 -33.47 -43.88 14.29
N PRO A 573 -33.31 -44.30 13.02
CA PRO A 573 -33.02 -43.39 11.91
C PRO A 573 -34.02 -42.24 11.75
N GLN A 574 -35.25 -42.37 12.25
CA GLN A 574 -36.24 -41.31 12.27
C GLN A 574 -35.85 -40.17 13.25
N HIS A 575 -35.37 -40.49 14.46
CA HIS A 575 -34.87 -39.47 15.40
C HIS A 575 -33.65 -38.76 14.83
N VAL A 576 -32.74 -39.51 14.19
CA VAL A 576 -31.57 -38.93 13.51
C VAL A 576 -31.99 -38.03 12.34
N CYS A 577 -33.00 -38.42 11.54
CA CYS A 577 -33.46 -37.58 10.43
C CYS A 577 -34.19 -36.32 10.91
N GLU A 578 -34.99 -36.40 11.99
CA GLU A 578 -35.67 -35.24 12.60
C GLU A 578 -34.66 -34.26 13.21
N GLY A 579 -33.66 -34.76 13.95
CA GLY A 579 -32.59 -33.92 14.52
C GLY A 579 -31.76 -33.22 13.43
N LEU A 580 -31.35 -33.93 12.38
CA LEU A 580 -30.65 -33.33 11.23
C LEU A 580 -31.54 -32.33 10.46
N PHE A 581 -32.85 -32.57 10.36
CA PHE A 581 -33.80 -31.64 9.75
C PHE A 581 -33.90 -30.35 10.56
N ALA A 582 -34.03 -30.44 11.89
CA ALA A 582 -34.08 -29.29 12.78
C ALA A 582 -32.82 -28.43 12.69
N ILE A 583 -31.63 -29.05 12.70
CA ILE A 583 -30.35 -28.35 12.54
C ILE A 583 -30.26 -27.67 11.16
N ALA A 584 -30.61 -28.38 10.08
CA ALA A 584 -30.61 -27.82 8.73
C ALA A 584 -31.60 -26.64 8.59
N ASN A 585 -32.76 -26.72 9.23
CA ASN A 585 -33.74 -25.63 9.27
C ASN A 585 -33.16 -24.36 9.93
N VAL A 586 -32.48 -24.47 11.07
CA VAL A 586 -31.82 -23.31 11.72
C VAL A 586 -30.78 -22.67 10.78
N LEU A 587 -29.96 -23.47 10.10
CA LEU A 587 -29.00 -22.97 9.11
C LEU A 587 -29.70 -22.29 7.92
N SER A 588 -30.85 -22.82 7.48
CA SER A 588 -31.63 -22.23 6.37
C SER A 588 -32.19 -20.84 6.70
N PHE A 589 -32.68 -20.62 7.93
CA PHE A 589 -33.09 -19.30 8.38
C PHE A 589 -31.89 -18.36 8.57
N SER A 590 -30.75 -18.88 9.06
CA SER A 590 -29.49 -18.11 9.14
C SER A 590 -29.05 -17.57 7.77
N ARG A 591 -29.24 -18.32 6.67
CA ARG A 591 -28.88 -17.88 5.31
C ARG A 591 -29.62 -16.60 4.86
N ILE A 592 -30.77 -16.25 5.45
CA ILE A 592 -31.43 -14.95 5.18
C ILE A 592 -30.48 -13.77 5.46
N SER A 593 -29.61 -13.89 6.47
CA SER A 593 -28.58 -12.90 6.80
C SER A 593 -27.81 -12.47 5.56
N SER A 594 -27.37 -13.42 4.72
CA SER A 594 -26.62 -13.13 3.49
C SER A 594 -27.37 -12.22 2.49
N ILE A 595 -28.71 -12.24 2.49
CA ILE A 595 -29.55 -11.42 1.60
C ILE A 595 -29.62 -9.98 2.12
N LEU A 596 -29.63 -9.79 3.44
CA LEU A 596 -29.59 -8.48 4.10
C LEU A 596 -28.35 -7.67 3.68
N SER A 597 -27.24 -8.35 3.32
CA SER A 597 -26.01 -7.72 2.80
C SER A 597 -26.22 -6.84 1.57
N THR A 598 -27.31 -7.08 0.82
CA THR A 598 -27.64 -6.30 -0.38
C THR A 598 -28.26 -4.94 -0.04
N SER A 599 -28.82 -4.78 1.17
CA SER A 599 -29.34 -3.51 1.66
C SER A 599 -28.22 -2.53 2.04
N ASP A 600 -28.55 -1.25 1.95
CA ASP A 600 -27.73 -0.13 2.42
C ASP A 600 -27.70 -0.02 3.96
N VAL A 601 -28.82 -0.27 4.63
CA VAL A 601 -28.91 -0.15 6.10
C VAL A 601 -28.26 -1.34 6.83
N PHE A 602 -28.57 -2.59 6.47
CA PHE A 602 -28.07 -3.76 7.20
C PHE A 602 -26.73 -4.29 6.68
N GLY A 603 -26.31 -3.89 5.47
CA GLY A 603 -25.11 -4.40 4.81
C GLY A 603 -23.79 -4.10 5.53
N PRO A 604 -23.51 -2.84 5.93
CA PRO A 604 -22.34 -2.50 6.73
C PRO A 604 -22.35 -3.20 8.09
N LEU A 605 -23.46 -3.10 8.84
CA LEU A 605 -23.66 -3.73 10.15
C LEU A 605 -23.40 -5.25 10.15
N GLN A 606 -23.83 -5.96 9.11
CA GLN A 606 -23.56 -7.38 8.96
C GLN A 606 -22.07 -7.66 8.68
N ARG A 607 -21.40 -6.80 7.90
CA ARG A 607 -19.98 -6.94 7.58
C ARG A 607 -19.09 -6.63 8.79
N SER A 608 -19.44 -5.65 9.61
CA SER A 608 -18.75 -5.39 10.87
C SER A 608 -18.94 -6.52 11.88
N LEU A 609 -20.17 -7.02 12.05
CA LEU A 609 -20.43 -8.22 12.88
C LEU A 609 -19.64 -9.45 12.42
N GLY A 610 -19.61 -9.74 11.12
CA GLY A 610 -18.87 -10.87 10.56
C GLY A 610 -17.34 -10.80 10.79
N ARG A 611 -16.78 -9.60 10.95
CA ARG A 611 -15.37 -9.42 11.32
C ARG A 611 -15.11 -9.56 12.81
N MET A 612 -15.95 -8.96 13.66
CA MET A 612 -15.81 -9.10 15.11
C MET A 612 -15.87 -10.56 15.55
N VAL A 613 -16.67 -11.41 14.90
CA VAL A 613 -16.69 -12.86 15.13
C VAL A 613 -15.30 -13.52 14.90
N SER A 614 -14.49 -13.02 13.96
CA SER A 614 -13.13 -13.54 13.76
C SER A 614 -12.14 -13.15 14.86
N ASP A 615 -12.41 -12.08 15.62
CA ASP A 615 -11.64 -11.72 16.82
C ASP A 615 -12.17 -12.47 18.06
N LEU A 616 -13.50 -12.59 18.17
CA LEU A 616 -14.21 -13.40 19.16
C LEU A 616 -13.69 -14.84 19.21
N LEU A 617 -13.47 -15.48 18.06
CA LEU A 617 -12.90 -16.82 17.95
C LEU A 617 -11.47 -16.92 18.50
N LYS A 618 -10.63 -15.88 18.36
CA LYS A 618 -9.28 -15.86 18.95
C LYS A 618 -9.35 -15.80 20.47
N PHE A 619 -10.31 -15.05 21.01
CA PHE A 619 -10.57 -14.95 22.44
C PHE A 619 -11.12 -16.27 23.03
N PHE A 620 -12.04 -16.93 22.32
CA PHE A 620 -12.59 -18.22 22.75
C PHE A 620 -11.54 -19.33 22.89
N ILE A 621 -10.38 -19.25 22.23
CA ILE A 621 -9.25 -20.17 22.47
C ILE A 621 -8.72 -20.00 23.91
N VAL A 622 -8.57 -18.76 24.39
CA VAL A 622 -8.10 -18.47 25.75
C VAL A 622 -9.16 -18.86 26.79
N ALA A 623 -10.42 -18.48 26.55
CA ALA A 623 -11.54 -18.87 27.43
C ALA A 623 -11.72 -20.40 27.46
N GLY A 624 -11.55 -21.09 26.33
CA GLY A 624 -11.64 -22.55 26.22
C GLY A 624 -10.54 -23.30 27.00
N LEU A 625 -9.32 -22.75 27.08
CA LEU A 625 -8.25 -23.30 27.92
C LEU A 625 -8.59 -23.19 29.42
N VAL A 626 -9.13 -22.05 29.85
CA VAL A 626 -9.58 -21.84 31.24
C VAL A 626 -10.76 -22.74 31.58
N PHE A 627 -11.77 -22.79 30.69
CA PHE A 627 -12.92 -23.67 30.80
C PHE A 627 -12.51 -25.14 30.97
N LEU A 628 -11.64 -25.64 30.07
CA LEU A 628 -11.20 -27.04 30.10
C LEU A 628 -10.39 -27.36 31.37
N ALA A 629 -9.56 -26.43 31.85
CA ALA A 629 -8.80 -26.61 33.08
C ALA A 629 -9.70 -26.76 34.32
N PHE A 630 -10.71 -25.89 34.47
CA PHE A 630 -11.68 -25.99 35.58
C PHE A 630 -12.63 -27.18 35.43
N MET A 631 -13.08 -27.49 34.21
CA MET A 631 -13.93 -28.66 33.94
C MET A 631 -13.20 -29.97 34.28
N ILE A 632 -11.93 -30.13 33.89
CA ILE A 632 -11.11 -31.29 34.28
C ILE A 632 -10.86 -31.31 35.79
N ALA A 633 -10.66 -30.15 36.45
CA ALA A 633 -10.48 -30.10 37.89
C ALA A 633 -11.74 -30.55 38.66
N LEU A 634 -12.93 -30.12 38.23
CA LEU A 634 -14.21 -30.52 38.83
C LEU A 634 -14.52 -32.00 38.55
N PHE A 635 -14.32 -32.49 37.31
CA PHE A 635 -14.44 -33.92 36.99
C PHE A 635 -13.51 -34.76 37.86
N ASN A 636 -12.22 -34.41 37.95
CA ASN A 636 -11.24 -35.13 38.77
C ASN A 636 -11.53 -35.09 40.28
N LEU A 637 -12.34 -34.13 40.75
CA LEU A 637 -12.82 -34.06 42.14
C LEU A 637 -14.02 -34.97 42.39
N PHE A 638 -14.92 -35.12 41.42
CA PHE A 638 -16.23 -35.76 41.60
C PHE A 638 -16.44 -37.13 40.93
N TRP A 639 -15.61 -37.53 39.94
CA TRP A 639 -15.76 -38.82 39.22
C TRP A 639 -15.81 -40.08 40.11
N TYR A 640 -15.23 -40.03 41.31
CA TYR A 640 -15.31 -41.15 42.27
C TYR A 640 -16.72 -41.36 42.83
N TYR A 641 -17.51 -40.29 42.91
CA TYR A 641 -18.89 -40.31 43.39
C TYR A 641 -19.90 -40.65 42.27
N ASP A 642 -19.42 -40.99 41.07
CA ASP A 642 -20.25 -41.58 40.01
C ASP A 642 -20.80 -42.96 40.43
N ASP A 643 -21.99 -43.31 39.94
CA ASP A 643 -22.66 -44.55 40.31
C ASP A 643 -21.99 -45.81 39.75
N ALA A 644 -21.38 -45.76 38.56
CA ALA A 644 -20.68 -46.93 38.00
C ALA A 644 -19.36 -47.17 38.75
N THR A 645 -18.59 -46.10 38.99
CA THR A 645 -17.39 -46.16 39.84
C THR A 645 -17.73 -46.68 41.24
N ARG A 646 -18.73 -46.08 41.89
CA ARG A 646 -19.22 -46.46 43.22
C ARG A 646 -19.63 -47.92 43.31
N ARG A 647 -20.46 -48.42 42.38
CA ARG A 647 -20.94 -49.82 42.38
C ARG A 647 -19.81 -50.85 42.17
N SER A 648 -18.63 -50.43 41.71
CA SER A 648 -17.43 -51.27 41.61
C SER A 648 -16.52 -51.23 42.84
N ALA A 649 -16.65 -50.20 43.69
CA ALA A 649 -15.73 -49.90 44.80
C ALA A 649 -16.38 -50.01 46.20
N GLU A 650 -17.67 -49.72 46.33
CA GLU A 650 -18.40 -49.80 47.60
C GLU A 650 -19.10 -51.15 47.80
N MET A 651 -19.19 -51.59 49.07
CA MET A 651 -19.98 -52.77 49.46
C MET A 651 -21.48 -52.47 49.31
N PRO A 652 -22.30 -53.39 48.77
CA PRO A 652 -23.74 -53.16 48.57
C PRO A 652 -24.47 -52.96 49.91
N LYS A 653 -25.04 -51.77 50.10
CA LYS A 653 -25.80 -51.41 51.32
C LYS A 653 -27.27 -51.84 51.22
N ALA A 654 -27.93 -51.95 52.37
CA ALA A 654 -29.29 -52.50 52.48
C ALA A 654 -30.42 -51.54 52.02
N HIS A 655 -30.10 -50.28 51.75
CA HIS A 655 -31.01 -49.28 51.19
C HIS A 655 -30.44 -48.73 49.89
N PRO A 656 -31.27 -48.41 48.88
CA PRO A 656 -30.84 -47.60 47.75
C PRO A 656 -30.35 -46.24 48.25
N HIS A 657 -29.20 -45.80 47.74
CA HIS A 657 -28.70 -44.45 47.98
C HIS A 657 -29.51 -43.43 47.17
N GLU A 658 -29.81 -42.28 47.77
CA GLU A 658 -30.37 -41.16 47.02
C GLU A 658 -29.31 -40.60 46.04
N ILE A 659 -29.77 -40.14 44.88
CA ILE A 659 -28.87 -39.68 43.81
C ILE A 659 -28.42 -38.26 44.16
N THR A 660 -27.14 -38.10 44.51
CA THR A 660 -26.62 -36.78 44.90
C THR A 660 -26.57 -35.79 43.72
N ASN A 661 -26.79 -34.51 44.01
CA ASN A 661 -26.69 -33.42 43.03
C ASN A 661 -25.32 -33.42 42.30
N ALA A 662 -24.23 -33.66 43.02
CA ALA A 662 -22.88 -33.73 42.45
C ALA A 662 -22.68 -34.91 41.48
N GLN A 663 -23.32 -36.07 41.73
CA GLN A 663 -23.32 -37.21 40.82
C GLN A 663 -24.00 -36.86 39.49
N LEU A 664 -25.19 -36.26 39.54
CA LEU A 664 -25.96 -35.79 38.36
C LEU A 664 -25.25 -34.68 37.57
N SER A 665 -24.36 -33.94 38.22
CA SER A 665 -23.74 -32.73 37.68
C SER A 665 -22.31 -32.95 37.19
N PHE A 666 -21.55 -33.84 37.81
CA PHE A 666 -20.11 -33.98 37.61
C PHE A 666 -19.59 -35.43 37.56
N GLY A 667 -20.46 -36.46 37.69
CA GLY A 667 -20.04 -37.87 37.68
C GLY A 667 -19.46 -38.34 36.33
N GLU A 668 -20.13 -37.99 35.23
CA GLU A 668 -19.64 -38.25 33.86
C GLU A 668 -19.07 -36.99 33.21
N PHE A 669 -18.08 -37.15 32.32
CA PHE A 669 -17.43 -36.07 31.58
C PHE A 669 -18.41 -35.19 30.78
N GLU A 670 -19.44 -35.78 30.14
CA GLU A 670 -20.46 -35.02 29.40
C GLU A 670 -21.35 -34.20 30.35
N LEU A 671 -21.69 -34.77 31.51
CA LEU A 671 -22.45 -34.07 32.55
C LEU A 671 -21.65 -32.89 33.12
N THR A 672 -20.36 -33.09 33.43
CA THR A 672 -19.44 -32.01 33.85
C THR A 672 -19.36 -30.91 32.79
N PHE A 673 -19.20 -31.27 31.51
CA PHE A 673 -19.18 -30.29 30.42
C PHE A 673 -20.49 -29.47 30.39
N ARG A 674 -21.63 -30.16 30.49
CA ARG A 674 -22.97 -29.54 30.42
C ARG A 674 -23.23 -28.58 31.58
N THR A 675 -22.89 -28.94 32.81
CA THR A 675 -23.12 -28.09 33.99
C THR A 675 -22.18 -26.89 34.05
N VAL A 676 -20.89 -27.10 33.78
CA VAL A 676 -19.89 -26.01 33.73
C VAL A 676 -20.16 -25.06 32.54
N PHE A 677 -20.74 -25.56 31.44
CA PHE A 677 -21.21 -24.72 30.33
C PHE A 677 -22.44 -23.90 30.70
N TRP A 678 -23.48 -24.49 31.29
CA TRP A 678 -24.70 -23.74 31.64
C TRP A 678 -24.54 -22.76 32.80
N SER A 679 -23.57 -22.97 33.70
CA SER A 679 -23.28 -21.99 34.77
C SER A 679 -22.70 -20.68 34.23
N LEU A 680 -22.10 -20.67 33.03
CA LEU A 680 -21.69 -19.44 32.32
C LEU A 680 -22.87 -18.50 32.06
N PHE A 681 -24.08 -19.06 31.93
CA PHE A 681 -25.34 -18.35 31.72
C PHE A 681 -26.15 -18.17 33.02
N GLY A 682 -25.60 -18.58 34.17
CA GLY A 682 -26.30 -18.55 35.47
C GLY A 682 -27.46 -19.54 35.60
N MET A 683 -27.56 -20.55 34.72
CA MET A 683 -28.62 -21.58 34.74
C MET A 683 -28.18 -22.85 35.48
N THR A 684 -27.40 -22.70 36.55
CA THR A 684 -26.87 -23.80 37.35
C THR A 684 -26.74 -23.32 38.78
N ASP A 685 -27.55 -23.90 39.66
CA ASP A 685 -27.61 -23.56 41.07
C ASP A 685 -26.32 -23.96 41.81
N ALA A 686 -26.14 -23.44 43.03
CA ALA A 686 -24.93 -23.68 43.82
C ALA A 686 -24.91 -25.10 44.45
N ASP A 687 -26.07 -25.70 44.66
CA ASP A 687 -26.26 -27.00 45.32
C ASP A 687 -25.83 -28.19 44.44
N VAL A 688 -25.48 -27.96 43.17
CA VAL A 688 -24.86 -28.96 42.26
C VAL A 688 -23.56 -29.53 42.80
N VAL A 689 -22.93 -28.85 43.77
CA VAL A 689 -21.69 -29.28 44.45
C VAL A 689 -21.99 -30.24 45.61
N GLU A 690 -23.23 -30.36 46.07
CA GLU A 690 -23.55 -31.02 47.34
C GLU A 690 -23.61 -32.55 47.28
N LEU A 691 -22.79 -33.16 48.14
CA LEU A 691 -22.69 -34.59 48.38
C LEU A 691 -23.60 -34.98 49.56
N GLN A 692 -24.92 -34.82 49.39
CA GLN A 692 -25.94 -34.87 50.46
C GLN A 692 -25.77 -36.01 51.50
N GLU A 693 -25.54 -37.25 51.07
CA GLU A 693 -25.38 -38.41 51.96
C GLU A 693 -23.96 -38.61 52.53
N TYR A 694 -22.94 -37.94 51.98
CA TYR A 694 -21.53 -38.18 52.32
C TYR A 694 -20.97 -37.06 53.21
N ASP A 695 -20.40 -37.41 54.37
CA ASP A 695 -19.74 -36.45 55.27
C ASP A 695 -18.37 -35.92 54.76
N SER A 696 -18.15 -35.95 53.44
CA SER A 696 -16.97 -35.48 52.73
C SER A 696 -16.91 -33.95 52.64
N LYS A 697 -17.17 -33.25 53.76
CA LYS A 697 -17.25 -31.78 53.86
C LYS A 697 -16.07 -31.05 53.21
N PHE A 698 -14.87 -31.63 53.26
CA PHE A 698 -13.68 -31.11 52.58
C PHE A 698 -13.83 -31.10 51.04
N THR A 699 -14.28 -32.20 50.44
CA THR A 699 -14.56 -32.29 48.99
C THR A 699 -15.60 -31.26 48.58
N THR A 700 -16.70 -31.14 49.34
CA THR A 700 -17.75 -30.15 49.08
C THR A 700 -17.21 -28.71 49.17
N SER A 701 -16.40 -28.39 50.19
CA SER A 701 -15.74 -27.08 50.31
C SER A 701 -14.79 -26.78 49.15
N VAL A 702 -13.97 -27.74 48.72
CA VAL A 702 -13.05 -27.57 47.58
C VAL A 702 -13.84 -27.41 46.28
N GLY A 703 -14.93 -28.15 46.10
CA GLY A 703 -15.84 -27.99 44.96
C GLY A 703 -16.48 -26.60 44.91
N TYR A 704 -16.97 -26.09 46.05
CA TYR A 704 -17.53 -24.74 46.14
C TYR A 704 -16.49 -23.66 45.82
N ILE A 705 -15.25 -23.82 46.29
CA ILE A 705 -14.14 -22.91 45.98
C ILE A 705 -13.77 -22.96 44.49
N LEU A 706 -13.67 -24.15 43.89
CA LEU A 706 -13.34 -24.31 42.45
C LEU A 706 -14.45 -23.77 41.54
N PHE A 707 -15.72 -24.06 41.85
CA PHE A 707 -16.87 -23.58 41.07
C PHE A 707 -17.06 -22.06 41.23
N GLY A 708 -16.88 -21.53 42.44
CA GLY A 708 -16.84 -20.08 42.68
C GLY A 708 -15.70 -19.38 41.93
N ALA A 709 -14.48 -19.93 41.98
CA ALA A 709 -13.32 -19.39 41.25
C ALA A 709 -13.51 -19.47 39.73
N TYR A 710 -14.10 -20.54 39.21
CA TYR A 710 -14.48 -20.69 37.81
C TYR A 710 -15.45 -19.58 37.38
N ASN A 711 -16.57 -19.41 38.09
CA ASN A 711 -17.57 -18.41 37.74
C ASN A 711 -17.01 -16.97 37.86
N CYS A 712 -16.21 -16.66 38.89
CA CYS A 712 -15.49 -15.38 38.96
C CYS A 712 -14.53 -15.17 37.78
N THR A 713 -13.79 -16.18 37.36
CA THR A 713 -12.82 -16.05 36.25
C THR A 713 -13.53 -15.91 34.91
N MET A 714 -14.54 -16.75 34.63
CA MET A 714 -15.24 -16.77 33.34
C MET A 714 -16.25 -15.62 33.19
N VAL A 715 -17.08 -15.38 34.22
CA VAL A 715 -18.18 -14.42 34.16
C VAL A 715 -17.74 -13.00 34.52
N ILE A 716 -16.80 -12.81 35.46
CA ILE A 716 -16.35 -11.46 35.84
C ILE A 716 -15.13 -11.02 35.05
N VAL A 717 -14.05 -11.82 34.99
CA VAL A 717 -12.81 -11.39 34.31
C VAL A 717 -12.95 -11.51 32.80
N ILE A 718 -13.26 -12.71 32.30
CA ILE A 718 -13.25 -13.03 30.87
C ILE A 718 -14.38 -12.30 30.11
N LEU A 719 -15.60 -12.21 30.66
CA LEU A 719 -16.68 -11.45 30.01
C LEU A 719 -16.38 -9.94 29.89
N ASN A 720 -15.83 -9.31 30.92
CA ASN A 720 -15.49 -7.88 30.86
C ASN A 720 -14.32 -7.61 29.89
N MET A 721 -13.32 -8.50 29.82
CA MET A 721 -12.28 -8.44 28.80
C MET A 721 -12.84 -8.62 27.39
N LEU A 722 -13.82 -9.50 27.20
CA LEU A 722 -14.50 -9.71 25.93
C LEU A 722 -15.23 -8.45 25.45
N ILE A 723 -15.98 -7.78 26.35
CA ILE A 723 -16.68 -6.52 26.05
C ILE A 723 -15.69 -5.43 25.63
N ALA A 724 -14.59 -5.26 26.39
CA ALA A 724 -13.56 -4.26 26.08
C ALA A 724 -12.84 -4.55 24.74
N MET A 725 -12.59 -5.83 24.42
CA MET A 725 -12.01 -6.22 23.12
C MET A 725 -12.99 -6.02 21.96
N MET A 726 -14.27 -6.35 22.15
CA MET A 726 -15.31 -6.17 21.12
C MET A 726 -15.51 -4.70 20.77
N ALA A 727 -15.53 -3.80 21.75
CA ALA A 727 -15.60 -2.35 21.52
C ALA A 727 -14.42 -1.87 20.65
N ARG A 728 -13.18 -2.22 21.01
CA ARG A 728 -11.99 -1.83 20.24
C ARG A 728 -11.94 -2.44 18.83
N SER A 729 -12.46 -3.66 18.66
CA SER A 729 -12.59 -4.29 17.34
C SER A 729 -13.64 -3.57 16.49
N TYR A 730 -14.79 -3.22 17.07
CA TYR A 730 -15.84 -2.45 16.40
C TYR A 730 -15.32 -1.11 15.88
N ASP A 731 -14.65 -0.31 16.71
CA ASP A 731 -14.11 1.01 16.32
C ASP A 731 -13.16 0.93 15.11
N GLN A 732 -12.32 -0.12 15.07
CA GLN A 732 -11.38 -0.36 13.97
C GLN A 732 -12.06 -0.83 12.68
N VAL A 733 -13.18 -1.54 12.77
CA VAL A 733 -13.91 -2.07 11.61
C VAL A 733 -14.90 -1.04 11.05
N ALA A 734 -15.55 -0.25 11.91
CA ALA A 734 -16.48 0.81 11.52
C ALA A 734 -15.83 1.86 10.63
N GLY A 735 -14.54 2.17 10.83
CA GLY A 735 -13.78 3.08 9.96
C GLY A 735 -13.61 2.62 8.50
N VAL A 736 -13.95 1.38 8.15
CA VAL A 736 -13.75 0.81 6.80
C VAL A 736 -15.03 0.10 6.27
N GLU A 737 -16.11 0.01 7.05
CA GLU A 737 -17.22 -0.91 6.76
C GLU A 737 -17.96 -0.63 5.43
N ASP A 738 -18.13 0.64 5.04
CA ASP A 738 -18.80 1.02 3.79
C ASP A 738 -17.99 0.61 2.54
N VAL A 739 -16.66 0.77 2.57
CA VAL A 739 -15.76 0.35 1.48
C VAL A 739 -15.86 -1.18 1.28
N GLU A 740 -15.96 -1.92 2.37
CA GLU A 740 -15.97 -3.39 2.35
C GLU A 740 -17.35 -3.96 2.06
N TRP A 741 -18.42 -3.30 2.50
CA TRP A 741 -19.78 -3.57 2.06
C TRP A 741 -19.94 -3.30 0.56
N LYS A 742 -19.41 -2.18 0.04
CA LYS A 742 -19.42 -1.89 -1.41
C LYS A 742 -18.64 -2.93 -2.20
N PHE A 743 -17.48 -3.39 -1.72
CA PHE A 743 -16.73 -4.50 -2.34
C PHE A 743 -17.55 -5.81 -2.32
N ALA A 744 -18.13 -6.19 -1.17
CA ALA A 744 -18.96 -7.39 -1.04
C ALA A 744 -20.21 -7.37 -1.94
N ARG A 745 -20.91 -6.23 -1.99
CA ARG A 745 -22.03 -5.97 -2.89
C ARG A 745 -21.61 -6.07 -4.35
N THR A 746 -20.39 -5.65 -4.67
CA THR A 746 -19.80 -5.77 -6.02
C THR A 746 -19.50 -7.22 -6.38
N GLN A 747 -18.98 -8.03 -5.46
CA GLN A 747 -18.80 -9.47 -5.67
C GLN A 747 -20.14 -10.15 -5.98
N LEU A 748 -21.17 -9.90 -5.16
CA LEU A 748 -22.53 -10.41 -5.35
C LEU A 748 -23.12 -9.97 -6.71
N PHE A 749 -23.04 -8.68 -7.05
CA PHE A 749 -23.54 -8.19 -8.34
C PHE A 749 -22.82 -8.84 -9.54
N MET A 750 -21.51 -9.06 -9.43
CA MET A 750 -20.70 -9.69 -10.47
C MET A 750 -20.97 -11.19 -10.66
N GLU A 751 -21.66 -11.84 -9.72
CA GLU A 751 -22.22 -13.19 -9.92
C GLU A 751 -23.40 -13.13 -10.91
N PHE A 752 -24.46 -12.37 -10.58
CA PHE A 752 -25.68 -12.28 -11.40
C PHE A 752 -25.48 -11.53 -12.73
N ILE A 753 -24.40 -10.76 -12.90
CA ILE A 753 -24.03 -10.18 -14.20
C ILE A 753 -23.57 -11.25 -15.20
N LYS A 754 -23.07 -12.42 -14.75
CA LYS A 754 -22.70 -13.55 -15.63
C LYS A 754 -23.95 -14.14 -16.31
N GLU A 755 -23.77 -14.73 -17.51
CA GLU A 755 -24.87 -15.33 -18.29
C GLU A 755 -25.26 -16.77 -17.85
N GLY A 756 -24.74 -17.26 -16.73
CA GLY A 756 -24.78 -18.69 -16.36
C GLY A 756 -25.99 -19.18 -15.54
N SER A 757 -26.57 -18.32 -14.70
CA SER A 757 -27.54 -18.70 -13.64
C SER A 757 -28.85 -17.90 -13.74
N THR A 758 -29.61 -18.08 -14.82
CA THR A 758 -30.83 -17.30 -15.11
C THR A 758 -32.15 -17.95 -14.65
N LEU A 759 -32.09 -19.15 -14.06
CA LEU A 759 -33.26 -19.89 -13.57
C LEU A 759 -33.09 -20.15 -12.07
N PRO A 760 -34.05 -19.73 -11.22
CA PRO A 760 -34.01 -20.03 -9.80
C PRO A 760 -34.31 -21.51 -9.53
N VAL A 761 -34.06 -21.95 -8.30
CA VAL A 761 -34.59 -23.20 -7.76
C VAL A 761 -36.13 -23.15 -7.76
N PRO A 762 -36.85 -24.27 -7.99
CA PRO A 762 -36.36 -25.59 -8.39
C PRO A 762 -36.07 -25.70 -9.90
N PHE A 763 -36.50 -24.72 -10.70
CA PHE A 763 -36.45 -24.75 -12.17
C PHE A 763 -35.03 -24.88 -12.76
N ASN A 764 -33.99 -24.54 -11.97
CA ASN A 764 -32.57 -24.83 -12.22
C ASN A 764 -32.26 -26.30 -12.60
N ILE A 765 -33.07 -27.27 -12.15
CA ILE A 765 -32.93 -28.69 -12.51
C ILE A 765 -33.27 -28.93 -13.98
N ILE A 766 -34.28 -28.25 -14.52
CA ILE A 766 -34.80 -28.50 -15.87
C ILE A 766 -33.79 -27.98 -16.90
N PRO A 767 -33.10 -28.85 -17.66
CA PRO A 767 -32.07 -28.39 -18.57
C PRO A 767 -32.70 -27.66 -19.76
N THR A 768 -32.19 -26.47 -20.10
CA THR A 768 -32.63 -25.77 -21.31
C THR A 768 -32.27 -26.60 -22.56
N PRO A 769 -33.06 -26.58 -23.65
CA PRO A 769 -32.74 -27.34 -24.87
C PRO A 769 -31.33 -27.06 -25.43
N LYS A 770 -30.83 -25.84 -25.23
CA LYS A 770 -29.47 -25.42 -25.57
C LYS A 770 -28.41 -26.12 -24.71
N ALA A 771 -28.67 -26.28 -23.41
CA ALA A 771 -27.79 -27.02 -22.49
C ALA A 771 -27.78 -28.53 -22.82
N ILE A 772 -28.93 -29.12 -23.14
CA ILE A 772 -29.04 -30.53 -23.58
C ILE A 772 -28.16 -30.78 -24.82
N TYR A 773 -28.27 -29.93 -25.84
CA TYR A 773 -27.43 -30.03 -27.05
C TYR A 773 -25.93 -29.90 -26.74
N TYR A 774 -25.53 -28.95 -25.88
CA TYR A 774 -24.12 -28.84 -25.47
C TYR A 774 -23.64 -30.00 -24.60
N PHE A 775 -24.50 -30.58 -23.75
CA PHE A 775 -24.19 -31.73 -22.92
C PHE A 775 -23.93 -32.97 -23.78
N PHE A 776 -24.85 -33.32 -24.70
CA PHE A 776 -24.61 -34.41 -25.66
C PHE A 776 -23.41 -34.15 -26.57
N ARG A 777 -23.17 -32.90 -27.02
CA ARG A 777 -21.97 -32.55 -27.79
C ARG A 777 -20.68 -32.54 -26.95
N SER A 778 -20.79 -32.44 -25.63
CA SER A 778 -19.66 -32.59 -24.69
C SER A 778 -19.35 -34.07 -24.50
N ILE A 779 -20.36 -34.90 -24.16
CA ILE A 779 -20.25 -36.36 -24.07
C ILE A 779 -19.71 -36.95 -25.38
N TYR A 780 -20.24 -36.55 -26.53
CA TYR A 780 -19.73 -36.97 -27.84
C TYR A 780 -18.26 -36.61 -28.03
N ARG A 781 -17.82 -35.43 -27.58
CA ARG A 781 -16.39 -35.05 -27.63
C ARG A 781 -15.54 -35.85 -26.64
N THR A 782 -15.99 -36.06 -25.40
CA THR A 782 -15.26 -36.87 -24.43
C THR A 782 -15.11 -38.32 -24.91
N ILE A 783 -16.17 -38.93 -25.44
CA ILE A 783 -16.12 -40.27 -26.04
C ILE A 783 -15.20 -40.26 -27.27
N HIS A 784 -15.37 -39.30 -28.19
CA HIS A 784 -14.54 -39.19 -29.39
C HIS A 784 -13.05 -39.00 -29.06
N ASP A 785 -12.70 -38.17 -28.08
CA ASP A 785 -11.31 -37.87 -27.72
C ASP A 785 -10.69 -38.96 -26.81
N CYS A 786 -11.51 -39.78 -26.13
CA CYS A 786 -11.08 -41.04 -25.51
C CYS A 786 -10.85 -42.15 -26.54
N CYS A 787 -11.70 -42.27 -27.57
CA CYS A 787 -11.55 -43.25 -28.66
C CYS A 787 -10.47 -42.85 -29.68
N PHE A 788 -10.24 -41.56 -29.90
CA PHE A 788 -9.22 -41.01 -30.80
C PHE A 788 -8.35 -39.97 -30.07
N PRO A 789 -7.40 -40.42 -29.21
CA PRO A 789 -6.53 -39.54 -28.46
C PRO A 789 -5.58 -38.76 -29.39
N LYS A 790 -6.00 -37.54 -29.77
CA LYS A 790 -5.15 -36.59 -30.50
C LYS A 790 -3.93 -36.25 -29.66
N LYS A 791 -2.72 -36.51 -30.19
CA LYS A 791 -1.44 -36.16 -29.53
C LYS A 791 -1.50 -34.71 -29.02
N ARG A 792 -1.49 -34.55 -27.70
CA ARG A 792 -1.62 -33.28 -26.98
C ARG A 792 -0.39 -32.41 -27.25
N GLN A 793 -0.42 -31.64 -28.33
CA GLN A 793 0.70 -30.77 -28.72
C GLN A 793 1.05 -29.82 -27.58
N SER A 794 2.30 -29.84 -27.14
CA SER A 794 2.79 -28.98 -26.07
C SER A 794 2.74 -27.51 -26.50
N LYS A 795 2.69 -26.57 -25.54
CA LYS A 795 2.63 -25.12 -25.81
C LYS A 795 3.75 -24.67 -26.77
N PHE A 796 4.92 -25.30 -26.67
CA PHE A 796 6.10 -25.11 -27.52
C PHE A 796 5.80 -25.27 -29.02
N GLN A 797 5.01 -26.29 -29.40
CA GLN A 797 4.69 -26.58 -30.80
C GLN A 797 3.61 -25.66 -31.38
N LYS A 798 2.94 -24.85 -30.54
CA LYS A 798 2.05 -23.78 -30.98
C LYS A 798 2.85 -22.54 -31.38
N SER A 799 3.74 -22.08 -30.50
CA SER A 799 4.71 -21.00 -30.77
C SER A 799 5.51 -21.25 -32.06
N ALA A 800 5.94 -22.49 -32.32
CA ALA A 800 6.60 -22.85 -33.58
C ALA A 800 5.73 -22.58 -34.83
N ARG A 801 4.41 -22.86 -34.79
CA ARG A 801 3.48 -22.53 -35.90
C ARG A 801 3.22 -21.03 -36.00
N ASP A 802 3.13 -20.34 -34.87
CA ASP A 802 2.89 -18.90 -34.85
C ASP A 802 4.09 -18.17 -35.49
N VAL A 803 5.32 -18.58 -35.16
CA VAL A 803 6.57 -18.14 -35.82
C VAL A 803 6.59 -18.52 -37.32
N GLN A 804 6.17 -19.74 -37.68
CA GLN A 804 6.07 -20.15 -39.10
C GLN A 804 5.10 -19.26 -39.88
N THR A 805 3.98 -18.89 -39.25
CA THR A 805 2.93 -18.04 -39.85
C THR A 805 3.41 -16.60 -40.02
N ILE A 806 4.12 -16.05 -39.01
CA ILE A 806 4.79 -14.75 -39.10
C ILE A 806 5.85 -14.76 -40.21
N LYS A 807 6.63 -15.84 -40.37
CA LYS A 807 7.57 -16.01 -41.49
C LYS A 807 6.86 -15.97 -42.85
N ASN A 808 5.72 -16.64 -42.99
CA ASN A 808 4.94 -16.63 -44.22
C ASN A 808 4.35 -15.23 -44.52
N ILE A 809 3.91 -14.49 -43.49
CA ILE A 809 3.43 -13.11 -43.65
C ILE A 809 4.58 -12.17 -44.06
N LEU A 810 5.76 -12.29 -43.44
CA LEU A 810 6.97 -11.55 -43.84
C LEU A 810 7.40 -11.87 -45.27
N ASN A 811 7.36 -13.13 -45.69
CA ASN A 811 7.63 -13.52 -47.07
C ASN A 811 6.62 -12.88 -48.05
N ASN A 812 5.32 -12.93 -47.74
CA ASN A 812 4.28 -12.31 -48.57
C ASN A 812 4.41 -10.78 -48.66
N MET A 813 4.88 -10.11 -47.60
CA MET A 813 5.22 -8.67 -47.65
C MET A 813 6.50 -8.43 -48.48
N GLY A 814 7.49 -9.31 -48.38
CA GLY A 814 8.70 -9.27 -49.20
C GLY A 814 8.45 -9.50 -50.70
N GLU A 815 7.47 -10.34 -51.07
CA GLU A 815 7.05 -10.50 -52.46
C GLU A 815 6.26 -9.28 -52.97
N LYS A 816 5.35 -8.72 -52.15
CA LYS A 816 4.70 -7.45 -52.48
C LYS A 816 5.72 -6.33 -52.72
N ALA A 817 6.80 -6.25 -51.94
CA ALA A 817 7.86 -5.26 -52.11
C ALA A 817 8.75 -5.49 -53.35
N LYS A 818 8.77 -6.71 -53.92
CA LYS A 818 9.50 -7.03 -55.16
C LYS A 818 8.70 -6.68 -56.42
N ASN A 819 7.38 -6.83 -56.38
CA ASN A 819 6.51 -6.55 -57.53
C ASN A 819 6.34 -5.05 -57.85
N THR A 820 6.89 -4.15 -57.03
CA THR A 820 6.80 -2.67 -57.21
C THR A 820 8.03 -2.04 -57.88
N LYS A 821 8.94 -2.83 -58.49
CA LYS A 821 10.13 -2.29 -59.17
C LYS A 821 10.42 -2.97 -60.51
N GLY A 822 9.96 -2.34 -61.59
CA GLY A 822 10.41 -2.61 -62.97
C GLY A 822 9.60 -1.83 -64.02
N SER A 823 10.30 -1.02 -64.82
CA SER A 823 9.90 -0.41 -66.12
C SER A 823 8.61 0.45 -66.21
N ASP A 824 8.55 1.60 -66.87
CA ASP A 824 9.56 2.51 -67.48
C ASP A 824 8.93 3.92 -67.66
N LEU A 825 9.70 4.91 -68.14
CA LEU A 825 9.31 6.31 -68.46
C LEU A 825 9.68 6.62 -69.93
N PRO A 826 9.19 7.73 -70.55
CA PRO A 826 7.94 8.49 -70.37
C PRO A 826 7.19 8.68 -71.73
N ASP A 827 6.10 9.47 -71.79
CA ASP A 827 6.03 10.71 -72.62
C ASP A 827 4.61 11.35 -72.72
N GLU A 828 4.62 12.66 -73.03
CA GLU A 828 3.60 13.61 -73.54
C GLU A 828 2.09 13.52 -73.19
N GLY A 829 1.45 14.70 -73.11
CA GLY A 829 -0.02 14.88 -73.06
C GLY A 829 -0.58 15.38 -74.41
N PRO A 830 -1.67 16.19 -74.47
CA PRO A 830 -2.49 16.66 -73.34
C PRO A 830 -4.03 16.78 -73.58
N ILE A 831 -4.78 17.04 -72.51
CA ILE A 831 -5.96 17.95 -72.46
C ILE A 831 -7.33 17.52 -73.08
N LYS A 832 -8.40 17.85 -72.30
CA LYS A 832 -9.85 17.94 -72.63
C LYS A 832 -10.64 16.64 -72.92
N LEU A 833 -11.97 16.60 -72.76
CA LEU A 833 -12.92 17.24 -71.81
C LEU A 833 -14.32 16.68 -72.14
N ASN A 834 -15.17 16.38 -71.15
CA ASN A 834 -16.62 16.45 -71.38
C ASN A 834 -17.44 16.68 -70.09
N ASN A 835 -18.10 17.84 -70.05
CA ASN A 835 -19.34 18.20 -69.35
C ASN A 835 -19.79 17.31 -68.17
N VAL A 836 -19.72 17.73 -66.90
CA VAL A 836 -20.41 18.89 -66.29
C VAL A 836 -21.93 18.88 -66.50
N ARG A 837 -22.68 18.56 -65.43
CA ARG A 837 -23.90 19.30 -64.98
C ARG A 837 -24.49 18.72 -63.69
N LYS A 838 -24.03 19.22 -62.53
CA LYS A 838 -24.84 19.66 -61.38
C LYS A 838 -23.97 20.12 -60.20
N ILE A 839 -23.35 21.27 -60.40
CA ILE A 839 -23.22 22.31 -59.35
C ILE A 839 -24.63 22.96 -59.22
N ASP A 840 -25.04 23.66 -58.15
CA ASP A 840 -24.28 24.51 -57.21
C ASP A 840 -24.72 24.42 -55.75
N ASN A 841 -23.85 25.00 -54.90
CA ASN A 841 -23.97 25.41 -53.49
C ASN A 841 -23.22 24.50 -52.50
N ASN A 842 -21.93 24.75 -52.20
CA ASN A 842 -21.29 25.96 -51.62
C ASN A 842 -21.80 26.27 -50.21
N LEU A 843 -20.98 26.57 -49.20
CA LEU A 843 -19.51 26.55 -48.96
C LEU A 843 -19.38 26.47 -47.40
N GLU A 844 -18.29 26.11 -46.73
CA GLU A 844 -16.89 26.53 -46.84
C GLU A 844 -15.90 25.49 -46.25
N GLN A 845 -14.60 25.70 -46.53
CA GLN A 845 -13.42 25.27 -45.75
C GLN A 845 -13.11 23.76 -45.65
N GLU A 846 -12.23 23.35 -46.55
CA GLU A 846 -11.30 22.24 -46.34
C GLU A 846 -10.22 22.64 -45.31
N GLU A 847 -9.80 21.70 -44.45
CA GLU A 847 -8.38 21.60 -44.06
C GLU A 847 -7.91 20.16 -44.24
N ASN A 848 -6.67 20.01 -44.68
CA ASN A 848 -6.14 18.73 -45.15
C ASN A 848 -5.74 17.81 -43.98
N VAL A 849 -6.64 16.89 -43.61
CA VAL A 849 -6.26 15.73 -42.80
C VAL A 849 -5.38 14.81 -43.64
N ILE A 850 -4.06 14.90 -43.43
CA ILE A 850 -3.10 13.89 -43.88
C ILE A 850 -3.58 12.53 -43.35
N ASN A 851 -3.68 11.53 -44.22
CA ASN A 851 -4.31 10.26 -43.89
C ASN A 851 -3.35 9.34 -43.08
N ILE A 852 -3.23 9.60 -41.78
CA ILE A 852 -2.31 8.90 -40.86
C ILE A 852 -2.91 7.54 -40.45
N GLU A 853 -2.80 6.53 -41.33
CA GLU A 853 -3.08 5.13 -40.98
C GLU A 853 -1.81 4.27 -40.75
N ASP A 854 -0.63 4.72 -41.21
CA ASP A 854 0.67 4.05 -41.02
C ASP A 854 1.44 4.51 -39.77
N VAL A 855 0.74 4.68 -38.65
CA VAL A 855 1.34 4.78 -37.30
C VAL A 855 0.92 3.55 -36.50
N PRO A 856 1.82 2.86 -35.77
CA PRO A 856 1.46 1.69 -34.97
C PRO A 856 0.34 2.06 -33.99
N ASN A 857 -0.85 1.51 -34.23
CA ASN A 857 -2.10 2.07 -33.74
C ASN A 857 -2.25 1.89 -32.22
N ILE A 858 -1.84 2.91 -31.47
CA ILE A 858 -1.85 2.97 -30.00
C ILE A 858 -3.26 2.69 -29.52
N SER A 859 -3.42 1.69 -28.64
CA SER A 859 -4.76 1.26 -28.20
C SER A 859 -5.53 2.43 -27.59
N ASN A 860 -6.86 2.45 -27.79
CA ASN A 860 -7.69 3.49 -27.18
C ASN A 860 -7.54 3.52 -25.65
N HIS A 861 -7.23 2.38 -25.02
CA HIS A 861 -6.87 2.30 -23.60
C HIS A 861 -5.57 3.05 -23.29
N GLU A 862 -4.48 2.81 -24.01
CA GLU A 862 -3.21 3.54 -23.78
C GLU A 862 -3.37 5.05 -24.03
N ARG A 863 -4.18 5.46 -25.02
CA ARG A 863 -4.57 6.87 -25.27
C ARG A 863 -5.46 7.48 -24.18
N VAL A 864 -6.22 6.68 -23.44
CA VAL A 864 -7.01 7.11 -22.27
C VAL A 864 -6.11 7.18 -21.03
N MET A 865 -5.32 6.14 -20.78
CA MET A 865 -4.41 6.03 -19.64
C MET A 865 -3.37 7.15 -19.65
N LYS A 866 -2.73 7.44 -20.79
CA LYS A 866 -1.79 8.57 -20.94
C LYS A 866 -2.43 9.94 -20.64
N ARG A 867 -3.72 10.12 -20.96
CA ARG A 867 -4.44 11.37 -20.57
C ARG A 867 -4.72 11.44 -19.07
N ILE A 868 -5.03 10.31 -18.44
CA ILE A 868 -5.32 10.23 -17.00
C ILE A 868 -4.03 10.41 -16.18
N VAL A 869 -2.95 9.71 -16.53
CA VAL A 869 -1.63 9.87 -15.90
C VAL A 869 -1.14 11.31 -16.08
N LYS A 870 -1.27 11.90 -17.27
CA LYS A 870 -0.92 13.32 -17.48
C LYS A 870 -1.72 14.25 -16.57
N ARG A 871 -3.05 14.09 -16.47
CA ARG A 871 -3.88 14.88 -15.52
C ARG A 871 -3.40 14.71 -14.08
N PHE A 872 -3.13 13.47 -13.67
CA PHE A 872 -2.69 13.12 -12.33
C PHE A 872 -1.37 13.81 -11.95
N ILE A 873 -0.32 13.68 -12.79
CA ILE A 873 1.00 14.29 -12.52
C ILE A 873 0.89 15.81 -12.37
N PHE A 874 0.18 16.50 -13.29
CA PHE A 874 -0.02 17.95 -13.20
C PHE A 874 -0.82 18.41 -11.97
N GLU A 875 -1.63 17.53 -11.37
CA GLU A 875 -2.40 17.85 -10.17
C GLU A 875 -1.58 17.58 -8.90
N SER A 876 -0.80 16.49 -8.86
CA SER A 876 0.13 16.20 -7.76
C SER A 876 1.25 17.24 -7.65
N GLN A 877 1.85 17.67 -8.77
CA GLN A 877 2.85 18.74 -8.74
C GLN A 877 2.27 20.06 -8.18
N ALA A 878 1.01 20.38 -8.49
CA ALA A 878 0.34 21.56 -7.96
C ALA A 878 -0.21 21.40 -6.52
N GLU A 879 -0.21 20.18 -5.97
CA GLU A 879 -0.48 19.89 -4.56
C GLU A 879 0.81 19.97 -3.70
N GLU A 880 1.98 19.89 -4.34
CA GLU A 880 3.32 19.91 -3.71
C GLU A 880 3.90 21.33 -3.54
N ASP A 881 3.35 22.36 -4.19
CA ASP A 881 3.73 23.80 -4.12
C ASP A 881 3.46 24.49 -2.74
N GLY A 882 3.56 23.75 -1.63
CA GLY A 882 3.29 24.22 -0.27
C GLY A 882 4.54 24.73 0.45
N ALA A 883 4.67 26.06 0.60
CA ALA A 883 5.90 26.70 1.06
C ALA A 883 6.50 26.11 2.37
N THR A 884 7.77 25.71 2.33
CA THR A 884 8.47 25.01 3.42
C THR A 884 9.49 25.88 4.16
N GLU A 885 10.13 25.34 5.21
CA GLU A 885 11.28 25.98 5.85
C GLU A 885 12.56 25.93 4.98
N GLY A 886 12.61 24.99 4.01
CA GLY A 886 13.69 24.88 3.02
C GLY A 886 13.74 26.09 2.10
N ASP A 887 12.61 26.50 1.52
CA ASP A 887 12.48 27.65 0.62
C ASP A 887 12.88 28.96 1.33
N PHE A 888 12.69 29.04 2.65
CA PHE A 888 13.16 30.18 3.45
C PHE A 888 14.69 30.12 3.70
N ALA A 889 15.29 28.94 3.72
CA ALA A 889 16.74 28.76 3.77
C ALA A 889 17.40 29.07 2.41
N GLU A 890 16.81 28.59 1.31
CA GLU A 890 17.12 28.93 -0.09
C GLU A 890 17.19 30.45 -0.27
N ILE A 891 16.09 31.17 -0.07
CA ILE A 891 16.01 32.64 -0.22
C ILE A 891 17.07 33.36 0.63
N LYS A 892 17.38 32.85 1.83
CA LYS A 892 18.41 33.40 2.73
C LYS A 892 19.85 33.12 2.24
N GLN A 893 20.07 31.98 1.58
CA GLN A 893 21.34 31.58 0.98
C GLN A 893 21.59 32.33 -0.33
N ASP A 894 20.57 32.51 -1.16
CA ASP A 894 20.56 33.37 -2.35
C ASP A 894 20.93 34.83 -2.00
N ILE A 895 20.29 35.40 -0.98
CA ILE A 895 20.63 36.73 -0.46
C ILE A 895 22.07 36.80 0.06
N SER A 896 22.63 35.69 0.55
CA SER A 896 24.02 35.62 1.02
C SER A 896 25.01 35.54 -0.15
N SER A 897 24.77 34.68 -1.14
CA SER A 897 25.56 34.54 -2.37
C SER A 897 25.58 35.86 -3.15
N PHE A 898 24.41 36.42 -3.46
CA PHE A 898 24.26 37.72 -4.13
C PHE A 898 24.99 38.86 -3.39
N ARG A 899 25.01 38.83 -2.05
CA ARG A 899 25.78 39.78 -1.24
C ARG A 899 27.29 39.63 -1.45
N TYR A 900 27.83 38.40 -1.54
CA TYR A 900 29.25 38.18 -1.84
C TYR A 900 29.61 38.66 -3.25
N ASP A 901 28.77 38.39 -4.26
CA ASP A 901 28.99 38.89 -5.62
C ASP A 901 28.95 40.42 -5.71
N VAL A 902 27.97 41.07 -5.09
CA VAL A 902 27.91 42.54 -5.04
C VAL A 902 29.12 43.13 -4.32
N LEU A 903 29.58 42.52 -3.21
CA LEU A 903 30.79 42.95 -2.51
C LEU A 903 32.05 42.76 -3.37
N ASN A 904 32.18 41.64 -4.07
CA ASN A 904 33.32 41.36 -4.94
C ASN A 904 33.33 42.24 -6.20
N TYR A 905 32.17 42.53 -6.78
CA TYR A 905 32.03 43.52 -7.85
C TYR A 905 32.47 44.91 -7.37
N LEU A 906 31.97 45.38 -6.22
CA LEU A 906 32.36 46.68 -5.64
C LEU A 906 33.86 46.72 -5.31
N ASN A 907 34.44 45.64 -4.77
CA ASN A 907 35.88 45.52 -4.53
C ASN A 907 36.69 45.57 -5.83
N SER A 908 36.23 44.93 -6.91
CA SER A 908 36.88 44.99 -8.22
C SER A 908 36.90 46.42 -8.78
N GLN A 909 35.77 47.13 -8.70
CA GLN A 909 35.67 48.54 -9.11
C GLN A 909 36.55 49.43 -8.23
N GLN A 910 36.64 49.18 -6.92
CA GLN A 910 37.52 49.93 -6.03
C GLN A 910 39.02 49.69 -6.35
N ARG A 911 39.41 48.48 -6.78
CA ARG A 911 40.78 48.21 -7.29
C ARG A 911 41.04 48.99 -8.58
N VAL A 912 40.14 48.92 -9.57
CA VAL A 912 40.24 49.68 -10.83
C VAL A 912 40.34 51.19 -10.58
N VAL A 913 39.54 51.74 -9.66
CA VAL A 913 39.61 53.15 -9.26
C VAL A 913 40.94 53.48 -8.55
N LYS A 914 41.46 52.61 -7.68
CA LYS A 914 42.77 52.79 -7.03
C LYS A 914 43.91 52.80 -8.06
N ASP A 915 43.91 51.88 -9.02
CA ASP A 915 44.98 51.79 -10.02
C ASP A 915 44.88 52.87 -11.10
N ASN A 916 43.67 53.29 -11.49
CA ASN A 916 43.49 54.49 -12.30
C ASN A 916 43.95 55.76 -11.55
N ARG A 917 43.75 55.84 -10.23
CA ARG A 917 44.27 56.95 -9.40
C ARG A 917 45.80 56.93 -9.29
N LYS A 918 46.45 55.77 -9.21
CA LYS A 918 47.92 55.65 -9.32
C LYS A 918 48.42 56.20 -10.67
N ARG A 919 47.87 55.68 -11.78
CA ARG A 919 48.20 56.13 -13.14
C ARG A 919 47.99 57.63 -13.35
N LEU A 920 46.95 58.20 -12.76
CA LEU A 920 46.67 59.64 -12.84
C LEU A 920 47.65 60.46 -11.98
N ASN A 921 48.10 59.95 -10.83
CA ASN A 921 49.19 60.57 -10.07
C ASN A 921 50.53 60.49 -10.81
N GLU A 922 50.86 59.36 -11.42
CA GLU A 922 52.04 59.15 -12.27
C GLU A 922 52.03 60.12 -13.48
N LEU A 923 50.88 60.26 -14.15
CA LEU A 923 50.69 61.21 -15.25
C LEU A 923 50.84 62.66 -14.78
N ASN A 924 50.31 63.02 -13.61
CA ASN A 924 50.48 64.35 -13.03
C ASN A 924 51.95 64.66 -12.70
N GLN A 925 52.71 63.69 -12.18
CA GLN A 925 54.16 63.84 -11.98
C GLN A 925 54.90 64.02 -13.32
N HIS A 926 54.48 63.32 -14.38
CA HIS A 926 55.00 63.57 -15.72
C HIS A 926 54.67 64.97 -16.26
N ILE A 927 53.48 65.51 -15.96
CA ILE A 927 53.09 66.88 -16.34
C ILE A 927 53.91 67.92 -15.58
N THR A 928 54.07 67.81 -14.25
CA THR A 928 54.91 68.75 -13.49
C THR A 928 56.37 68.74 -13.95
N ASN A 929 56.90 67.56 -14.29
CA ASN A 929 58.26 67.41 -14.85
C ASN A 929 58.38 67.94 -16.31
N LEU A 930 57.27 68.26 -16.98
CA LEU A 930 57.23 68.90 -18.29
C LEU A 930 57.05 70.42 -18.17
N ASP A 931 56.21 70.89 -17.24
CA ASP A 931 56.07 72.33 -16.94
C ASP A 931 57.38 72.91 -16.37
N GLU A 932 58.07 72.20 -15.46
CA GLU A 932 59.38 72.62 -14.94
C GLU A 932 60.45 72.70 -16.06
N LYS A 933 60.38 71.82 -17.07
CA LYS A 933 61.21 71.92 -18.28
C LYS A 933 60.80 73.08 -19.20
N LEU A 934 59.51 73.42 -19.24
CA LEU A 934 59.00 74.50 -20.06
C LEU A 934 59.40 75.87 -19.49
N ASP A 935 59.35 76.04 -18.16
CA ASP A 935 59.80 77.24 -17.47
C ASP A 935 61.32 77.46 -17.63
N LEU A 936 62.13 76.39 -17.52
CA LEU A 936 63.58 76.47 -17.82
C LEU A 936 63.89 76.93 -19.25
N LEU A 937 63.09 76.48 -20.24
CA LEU A 937 63.21 76.93 -21.63
C LEU A 937 62.67 78.36 -21.84
N LEU A 938 61.67 78.79 -21.08
CA LEU A 938 61.17 80.17 -21.08
C LEU A 938 62.24 81.14 -20.56
N ASP A 939 62.89 80.82 -19.42
CA ASP A 939 63.95 81.65 -18.86
C ASP A 939 65.17 81.75 -19.78
N GLU A 940 65.57 80.66 -20.45
CA GLU A 940 66.67 80.71 -21.43
C GLU A 940 66.33 81.66 -22.60
N ASN A 941 65.09 81.65 -23.08
CA ASN A 941 64.63 82.55 -24.14
C ASN A 941 64.49 84.01 -23.66
N ILE A 942 64.08 84.24 -22.40
CA ILE A 942 64.04 85.58 -21.79
C ILE A 942 65.46 86.17 -21.67
N ILE A 943 66.46 85.35 -21.35
CA ILE A 943 67.88 85.76 -21.33
C ILE A 943 68.35 86.14 -22.75
N ARG A 944 68.04 85.33 -23.77
CA ARG A 944 68.35 85.63 -25.18
C ARG A 944 67.68 86.94 -25.66
N MET A 945 66.43 87.18 -25.29
CA MET A 945 65.71 88.43 -25.60
C MET A 945 66.37 89.67 -24.98
N LYS A 946 66.74 89.63 -23.69
CA LYS A 946 67.46 90.74 -23.03
C LYS A 946 68.83 91.01 -23.67
N HIS A 947 69.49 89.99 -24.23
CA HIS A 947 70.75 90.18 -24.95
C HIS A 947 70.54 90.92 -26.29
N LEU A 948 69.41 90.72 -26.96
CA LEU A 948 69.04 91.41 -28.20
C LEU A 948 68.70 92.89 -27.97
N GLU A 949 67.93 93.23 -26.93
CA GLU A 949 67.68 94.65 -26.57
C GLU A 949 68.98 95.42 -26.31
N LYS A 950 69.97 94.77 -25.68
CA LYS A 950 71.30 95.32 -25.40
C LYS A 950 72.20 95.47 -26.63
N LEU A 951 71.83 94.86 -27.76
CA LEU A 951 72.46 95.09 -29.07
C LEU A 951 71.75 96.21 -29.84
N LEU A 952 70.41 96.23 -29.82
CA LEU A 952 69.60 97.20 -30.57
C LEU A 952 69.79 98.65 -30.06
N THR A 953 69.85 98.83 -28.74
CA THR A 953 70.20 100.10 -28.10
C THR A 953 71.57 100.61 -28.56
N LYS A 954 72.55 99.71 -28.65
CA LYS A 954 73.93 100.01 -29.09
C LYS A 954 74.05 100.39 -30.56
N THR A 955 73.01 100.18 -31.38
CA THR A 955 72.92 100.66 -32.76
C THR A 955 72.23 102.01 -32.93
N MET A 956 71.32 102.41 -32.02
CA MET A 956 70.57 103.67 -32.16
C MET A 956 71.37 104.93 -31.78
N GLU A 957 72.41 104.81 -30.95
CA GLU A 957 73.27 105.94 -30.55
C GLU A 957 74.27 106.41 -31.63
N ARG A 958 74.19 105.87 -32.86
CA ARG A 958 75.15 106.14 -33.95
C ARG A 958 74.61 106.96 -35.13
N SER A 959 73.35 107.41 -35.10
CA SER A 959 72.66 107.96 -36.29
C SER A 959 71.97 109.31 -36.07
N SER A 960 72.46 110.17 -35.17
CA SER A 960 71.83 111.46 -34.83
C SER A 960 72.78 112.68 -34.93
N LEU A 961 73.64 112.72 -35.95
CA LEU A 961 74.52 113.86 -36.26
C LEU A 961 74.64 114.07 -37.78
N ALA A 962 73.64 114.71 -38.41
CA ALA A 962 73.77 115.33 -39.74
C ALA A 962 72.62 116.32 -40.07
N ASN A 963 72.99 117.59 -40.25
CA ASN A 963 72.32 118.68 -40.98
C ASN A 963 70.94 119.22 -40.58
N GLU A 964 70.79 120.50 -40.96
CA GLU A 964 69.70 121.42 -40.70
C GLU A 964 68.90 121.72 -41.98
N GLY A 965 67.72 122.33 -41.84
CA GLY A 965 66.92 122.85 -42.96
C GLY A 965 65.45 123.01 -42.58
N GLY A 966 64.99 124.23 -42.39
CA GLY A 966 63.63 124.53 -41.92
C GLY A 966 62.74 125.23 -42.94
N ILE A 967 61.44 125.26 -42.68
CA ILE A 967 60.40 126.20 -43.18
C ILE A 967 59.11 125.99 -42.34
N SER A 968 58.24 127.01 -42.30
CA SER A 968 56.97 127.08 -41.57
C SER A 968 56.13 128.23 -42.20
N PRO A 969 54.78 128.31 -42.14
CA PRO A 969 53.81 127.48 -41.40
C PRO A 969 52.61 126.95 -42.25
N GLU A 970 51.57 126.46 -41.56
CA GLU A 970 50.12 126.44 -41.89
C GLU A 970 49.47 125.33 -42.80
N ASP A 971 48.23 125.01 -42.37
CA ASP A 971 47.06 124.37 -42.99
C ASP A 971 47.01 122.94 -43.61
N THR A 972 46.53 122.03 -42.77
CA THR A 972 45.40 121.09 -42.98
C THR A 972 45.56 119.69 -43.62
N LYS A 973 45.29 118.69 -42.76
CA LYS A 973 44.37 117.54 -42.91
C LYS A 973 44.81 116.15 -43.42
N ASP A 974 44.24 115.19 -42.69
CA ASP A 974 43.81 113.82 -43.01
C ASP A 974 44.80 112.64 -43.11
N LEU A 975 44.44 111.59 -42.34
CA LEU A 975 45.00 110.22 -42.19
C LEU A 975 46.47 110.09 -41.69
N GLY A 976 46.78 109.18 -40.76
CA GLY A 976 45.90 108.30 -39.97
C GLY A 976 46.69 107.49 -38.92
N THR A 977 46.27 107.52 -37.66
CA THR A 977 47.03 107.00 -36.51
C THR A 977 46.50 105.66 -35.98
N GLU A 978 46.96 104.56 -36.58
CA GLU A 978 46.78 103.20 -36.03
C GLU A 978 48.13 102.45 -35.85
N THR A 979 48.05 101.26 -35.25
CA THR A 979 49.13 100.24 -35.11
C THR A 979 50.20 100.38 -34.01
N LEU A 980 50.21 101.42 -33.15
CA LEU A 980 51.11 101.45 -31.96
C LEU A 980 50.44 101.15 -30.60
N SER A 981 49.11 101.08 -30.52
CA SER A 981 48.35 100.93 -29.27
C SER A 981 48.02 99.48 -28.88
N ARG A 982 48.14 98.50 -29.80
CA ARG A 982 47.51 97.18 -29.68
C ARG A 982 48.30 96.10 -28.90
N TRP A 983 49.58 96.34 -28.57
CA TRP A 983 50.46 95.32 -27.94
C TRP A 983 50.98 95.65 -26.52
N LYS A 984 50.59 96.79 -25.92
CA LYS A 984 50.94 97.14 -24.51
C LYS A 984 49.78 97.01 -23.51
N SER A 985 48.64 96.45 -23.91
CA SER A 985 47.41 96.41 -23.11
C SER A 985 47.15 95.12 -22.32
N LYS A 986 47.92 94.03 -22.52
CA LYS A 986 47.64 92.72 -21.89
C LYS A 986 48.45 92.43 -20.61
N SER A 987 48.78 93.46 -19.83
CA SER A 987 49.39 93.31 -18.50
C SER A 987 49.09 94.50 -17.57
N ARG A 988 48.01 94.43 -16.77
CA ARG A 988 47.85 95.20 -15.53
C ARG A 988 46.83 94.55 -14.58
N LYS A 989 47.09 94.77 -13.28
CA LYS A 989 46.40 94.27 -12.08
C LYS A 989 45.24 95.22 -11.68
N PRO A 990 44.57 95.08 -10.52
CA PRO A 990 43.82 93.95 -9.93
C PRO A 990 42.38 94.42 -9.49
N ILE A 991 41.80 93.79 -8.45
CA ILE A 991 40.76 94.26 -7.47
C ILE A 991 39.48 93.40 -7.41
N LEU A 992 38.83 93.43 -6.24
CA LEU A 992 37.92 92.44 -5.66
C LEU A 992 36.40 92.72 -5.87
N LYS A 993 35.61 91.70 -5.49
CA LYS A 993 34.25 91.76 -4.89
C LYS A 993 33.00 91.76 -5.80
N SER A 994 32.60 90.53 -6.12
CA SER A 994 31.41 89.84 -5.55
C SER A 994 29.99 90.02 -6.13
N GLN A 995 29.37 88.83 -6.35
CA GLN A 995 27.95 88.45 -6.27
C GLN A 995 26.97 88.70 -7.45
N LYS A 996 26.71 87.58 -8.15
CA LYS A 996 25.41 86.89 -8.36
C LYS A 996 24.24 87.53 -9.17
N SER A 997 23.49 86.58 -9.76
CA SER A 997 22.18 86.68 -10.43
C SER A 997 22.24 87.07 -11.93
N SER A 998 21.33 86.61 -12.80
CA SER A 998 20.08 85.84 -12.61
C SER A 998 19.96 84.75 -13.70
N SER A 999 18.98 83.83 -13.78
CA SER A 999 17.61 83.78 -13.23
C SER A 999 17.18 82.30 -12.97
N LEU A 1000 15.94 81.86 -13.26
CA LEU A 1000 14.74 81.75 -12.38
C LEU A 1000 13.95 80.45 -12.76
N PRO A 1001 12.83 80.03 -12.11
CA PRO A 1001 12.03 80.71 -11.06
C PRO A 1001 11.74 79.91 -9.75
N LYS A 1002 11.53 80.69 -8.66
CA LYS A 1002 10.51 80.64 -7.56
C LYS A 1002 9.96 79.28 -7.02
N LEU A 1003 9.56 79.11 -5.73
CA LEU A 1003 9.23 80.04 -4.62
C LEU A 1003 9.81 79.57 -3.24
N ASP A 1004 10.13 80.54 -2.37
CA ASP A 1004 9.67 80.81 -0.97
C ASP A 1004 9.11 79.66 -0.07
N ASN A 1005 9.25 79.61 1.28
CA ASN A 1005 9.74 80.60 2.26
C ASN A 1005 10.08 80.04 3.69
N ASN A 1006 10.67 80.89 4.55
CA ASN A 1006 10.67 80.93 6.04
C ASN A 1006 11.53 79.98 6.95
N ASN A 1007 12.59 80.58 7.53
CA ASN A 1007 12.81 80.84 8.98
C ASN A 1007 13.75 80.01 9.92
N THR A 1008 14.61 80.81 10.58
CA THR A 1008 15.10 80.81 11.99
C THR A 1008 16.32 79.98 12.48
N VAL A 1009 17.45 80.72 12.63
CA VAL A 1009 18.35 80.83 13.82
C VAL A 1009 19.28 79.66 14.21
N ASP A 1010 20.58 79.82 13.88
CA ASP A 1010 21.77 80.03 14.77
C ASP A 1010 21.92 79.23 16.10
N ASN A 1011 23.12 78.90 16.63
CA ASN A 1011 24.47 79.42 16.33
C ASN A 1011 25.64 78.47 16.73
N ASP A 1012 26.86 78.87 16.32
CA ASP A 1012 28.21 78.62 16.92
C ASP A 1012 28.89 77.22 16.99
N ASN A 1013 29.82 77.00 16.05
CA ASN A 1013 31.29 76.86 16.22
C ASN A 1013 31.89 76.29 17.54
N PHE A 1014 32.82 75.32 17.45
CA PHE A 1014 34.29 75.61 17.43
C PHE A 1014 35.14 74.38 17.00
N ASP A 1015 36.46 74.57 16.89
CA ASP A 1015 37.48 73.66 16.31
C ASP A 1015 38.12 72.62 17.29
N GLN A 1016 38.98 71.79 16.68
CA GLN A 1016 40.29 71.28 17.18
C GLN A 1016 40.49 69.81 17.63
N THR A 1017 41.13 69.05 16.73
CA THR A 1017 42.34 68.20 16.90
C THR A 1017 42.37 66.96 17.81
N ASP A 1018 42.73 65.86 17.13
CA ASP A 1018 43.74 64.83 17.47
C ASP A 1018 43.42 63.61 18.39
N ASP A 1019 43.84 62.47 17.84
CA ASP A 1019 44.31 61.20 18.42
C ASP A 1019 43.40 60.09 19.02
N GLU A 1020 43.92 58.88 18.77
CA GLU A 1020 43.68 57.52 19.32
C GLU A 1020 42.35 56.77 19.10
N LEU A 1021 42.49 55.46 18.87
CA LEU A 1021 41.43 54.46 18.70
C LEU A 1021 41.29 53.61 19.97
N ASP A 1022 40.06 53.29 20.40
CA ASP A 1022 39.79 52.04 21.14
C ASP A 1022 38.30 51.58 20.97
N PRO A 1023 37.97 50.26 20.92
CA PRO A 1023 36.75 49.79 20.24
C PRO A 1023 35.60 49.32 21.17
N THR A 1024 34.83 50.23 21.79
CA THR A 1024 33.77 49.82 22.77
C THR A 1024 32.34 50.38 22.59
N VAL A 1025 32.02 51.08 21.48
CA VAL A 1025 30.77 51.87 21.39
C VAL A 1025 29.59 51.21 20.62
N TRP A 1026 29.81 50.24 19.73
CA TRP A 1026 28.77 49.75 18.80
C TRP A 1026 27.56 49.06 19.48
N VAL A 1027 27.73 48.55 20.69
CA VAL A 1027 26.70 47.76 21.42
C VAL A 1027 25.52 48.60 21.93
N LYS A 1028 25.67 49.93 22.09
CA LYS A 1028 24.63 50.76 22.74
C LYS A 1028 23.50 51.23 21.82
N HIS A 1029 23.73 51.45 20.52
CA HIS A 1029 22.73 52.12 19.66
C HIS A 1029 21.59 51.18 19.21
N ASN A 1030 21.88 49.90 18.97
CA ASN A 1030 20.88 48.94 18.44
C ASN A 1030 19.82 48.49 19.47
N LYS A 1031 20.02 48.78 20.78
CA LYS A 1031 19.11 48.34 21.86
C LYS A 1031 17.88 49.24 22.05
N MET A 1032 17.86 50.43 21.43
CA MET A 1032 16.77 51.42 21.54
C MET A 1032 15.59 51.11 20.59
N ASN A 1033 15.87 50.73 19.34
CA ASN A 1033 14.84 50.63 18.29
C ASN A 1033 13.95 49.38 18.42
N ARG A 1034 14.47 48.24 18.90
CA ARG A 1034 13.64 47.04 19.19
C ARG A 1034 12.49 47.32 20.18
N ARG A 1035 12.60 48.32 21.06
CA ARG A 1035 11.54 48.70 22.03
C ARG A 1035 10.44 49.60 21.46
N LYS A 1036 10.61 50.22 20.28
CA LYS A 1036 9.57 51.05 19.64
C LYS A 1036 8.69 50.29 18.64
N ALA A 1037 9.20 49.23 18.00
CA ALA A 1037 8.41 48.39 17.09
C ALA A 1037 7.40 47.51 17.84
N MET A 1038 7.85 46.80 18.88
CA MET A 1038 7.04 45.87 19.69
C MET A 1038 5.78 46.54 20.29
N LYS A 1039 5.87 47.84 20.60
CA LYS A 1039 4.78 48.64 21.20
C LYS A 1039 3.70 49.13 20.21
N ARG A 1040 3.84 48.88 18.90
CA ARG A 1040 2.77 49.15 17.91
C ARG A 1040 1.90 47.93 17.63
N VAL A 1041 2.49 46.74 17.58
CA VAL A 1041 1.76 45.48 17.36
C VAL A 1041 0.79 45.18 18.51
N MET A 1042 1.16 45.54 19.74
CA MET A 1042 0.41 45.19 20.96
C MET A 1042 -0.80 46.10 21.26
N ASN A 1043 -1.18 47.00 20.33
CA ASN A 1043 -2.11 48.10 20.61
C ASN A 1043 -3.20 48.31 19.55
N GLN A 1044 -3.50 47.26 18.76
CA GLN A 1044 -4.46 47.29 17.64
C GLN A 1044 -5.61 46.27 17.80
N TYR A 1045 -5.79 45.71 19.00
CA TYR A 1045 -6.93 44.83 19.36
C TYR A 1045 -7.55 45.25 20.71
N SER A 1046 -8.36 46.31 20.69
CA SER A 1046 -9.36 46.60 21.72
C SER A 1046 -10.44 47.54 21.17
N SER A 1047 -11.65 47.47 21.75
CA SER A 1047 -12.90 48.15 21.32
C SER A 1047 -13.58 47.52 20.09
N SER A 1048 -14.90 47.27 20.06
CA SER A 1048 -15.95 47.22 21.12
C SER A 1048 -17.27 46.65 20.54
N GLU A 1049 -18.26 46.37 21.40
CA GLU A 1049 -19.68 46.03 21.10
C GLU A 1049 -19.97 44.61 20.52
N CYS A 1050 -21.08 43.92 20.83
CA CYS A 1050 -22.04 44.03 21.96
C CYS A 1050 -22.89 42.73 22.15
N ASP A 1051 -23.57 42.67 23.30
CA ASP A 1051 -24.74 41.81 23.66
C ASP A 1051 -24.61 40.29 23.94
N ASN A 1052 -25.61 39.80 24.68
CA ASN A 1052 -25.74 38.55 25.47
C ASN A 1052 -27.20 38.01 25.25
N PRO A 1053 -27.68 36.83 25.74
CA PRO A 1053 -27.41 36.26 27.09
C PRO A 1053 -27.45 34.69 27.22
N GLU A 1054 -27.46 34.25 28.50
CA GLU A 1054 -27.83 32.92 29.05
C GLU A 1054 -26.75 31.82 29.24
N SER A 1055 -27.04 30.86 30.13
CA SER A 1055 -26.09 30.13 31.01
C SER A 1055 -26.77 28.88 31.66
N PRO A 1056 -26.24 28.11 32.67
CA PRO A 1056 -24.94 28.19 33.39
C PRO A 1056 -24.22 26.85 33.79
N LYS A 1057 -22.93 26.97 34.21
CA LYS A 1057 -22.17 26.09 35.17
C LYS A 1057 -21.83 24.64 34.73
N PRO A 1058 -20.69 24.04 35.18
CA PRO A 1058 -20.38 23.66 36.58
C PRO A 1058 -19.12 24.34 37.18
N GLY A 1059 -18.62 23.85 38.34
CA GLY A 1059 -17.43 24.34 39.04
C GLY A 1059 -16.86 23.35 40.09
N ASP A 1060 -15.76 23.75 40.75
CA ASP A 1060 -14.90 22.98 41.69
C ASP A 1060 -14.18 21.76 41.07
N GLY A 1061 -12.95 21.36 41.44
CA GLY A 1061 -11.96 21.82 42.42
C GLY A 1061 -11.02 20.63 42.77
N THR A 1062 -9.78 20.72 43.27
CA THR A 1062 -8.80 21.80 43.54
C THR A 1062 -7.37 21.18 43.58
N SER A 1063 -6.31 21.99 43.59
CA SER A 1063 -4.89 21.56 43.67
C SER A 1063 -4.44 21.11 45.09
N PRO A 1064 -3.30 20.42 45.22
CA PRO A 1064 -2.06 21.14 45.60
C PRO A 1064 -0.79 20.68 44.83
N SER A 1065 0.39 21.19 45.22
CA SER A 1065 1.63 21.15 44.42
C SER A 1065 2.94 20.97 45.23
N ALA A 1066 3.93 20.30 44.60
CA ALA A 1066 5.39 20.35 44.85
C ALA A 1066 5.97 19.77 46.17
N VAL A 1067 7.11 19.06 46.05
CA VAL A 1067 8.46 19.39 46.61
C VAL A 1067 9.44 18.19 46.49
N ASP A 1068 10.56 18.44 45.79
CA ASP A 1068 11.98 18.00 45.90
C ASP A 1068 12.49 16.55 46.20
N GLU A 1069 13.52 16.18 45.42
CA GLU A 1069 14.77 15.39 45.67
C GLU A 1069 14.77 13.92 46.24
N GLY A 1070 15.84 13.13 45.94
CA GLY A 1070 16.32 12.17 46.97
C GLY A 1070 17.17 10.89 46.75
N ILE A 1071 17.69 10.49 45.57
CA ILE A 1071 18.90 9.59 45.42
C ILE A 1071 18.80 8.09 45.94
N VAL A 1072 19.68 7.20 45.43
CA VAL A 1072 19.90 5.75 45.77
C VAL A 1072 18.82 4.74 45.27
N GLY A 1073 19.11 3.52 44.78
CA GLY A 1073 20.38 2.91 44.33
C GLY A 1073 20.55 1.40 44.61
N LYS A 1074 20.36 0.53 43.58
CA LYS A 1074 20.54 -0.97 43.59
C LYS A 1074 19.48 -1.71 44.45
N VAL A 1075 19.17 -3.03 44.39
CA VAL A 1075 19.58 -4.28 43.68
C VAL A 1075 18.25 -5.07 43.41
N GLY A 1076 18.03 -6.00 42.47
CA GLY A 1076 18.82 -6.57 41.36
C GLY A 1076 18.69 -8.12 41.23
N MET A 1077 18.88 -8.65 40.01
CA MET A 1077 19.06 -10.09 39.62
C MET A 1077 17.86 -11.10 39.53
N VAL A 1078 17.83 -11.78 38.38
CA VAL A 1078 17.50 -13.22 38.11
C VAL A 1078 16.06 -13.73 38.30
N MET A 1079 15.41 -14.04 37.16
CA MET A 1079 15.05 -15.42 36.77
C MET A 1079 14.68 -15.48 35.27
N ASP A 1080 15.51 -16.12 34.45
CA ASP A 1080 15.25 -16.34 33.02
C ASP A 1080 15.91 -17.64 32.51
N SER A 1081 15.20 -18.77 32.69
CA SER A 1081 15.45 -20.06 31.99
C SER A 1081 14.52 -21.16 32.49
N ILE A 1082 13.87 -21.88 31.56
CA ILE A 1082 13.69 -23.36 31.45
C ILE A 1082 12.51 -23.64 30.50
N GLY A 1083 12.73 -24.46 29.45
CA GLY A 1083 11.65 -24.82 28.52
C GLY A 1083 12.05 -25.58 27.25
N GLY A 1084 13.09 -26.44 27.29
CA GLY A 1084 13.75 -26.95 26.07
C GLY A 1084 14.03 -28.46 26.03
N LEU A 1085 13.00 -29.30 26.19
CA LEU A 1085 12.85 -30.75 25.88
C LEU A 1085 11.42 -31.14 26.36
N ILE A 1086 10.67 -32.08 25.78
CA ILE A 1086 11.01 -33.39 25.21
C ILE A 1086 10.29 -33.63 23.87
N MET A 1087 10.93 -34.35 22.94
CA MET A 1087 10.30 -34.93 21.75
C MET A 1087 10.23 -36.45 21.93
N GLY A 1088 9.04 -37.05 21.83
CA GLY A 1088 8.82 -38.48 22.09
C GLY A 1088 7.92 -39.13 21.06
N LYS A 1089 8.47 -39.54 19.91
CA LYS A 1089 7.74 -40.37 18.94
C LYS A 1089 7.53 -41.78 19.51
N ARG A 1090 6.30 -42.31 19.44
CA ARG A 1090 6.03 -43.75 19.45
C ARG A 1090 5.17 -44.15 18.26
N THR A 1091 5.32 -45.41 17.88
CA THR A 1091 4.82 -46.02 16.64
C THR A 1091 3.52 -46.78 16.86
N SER A 1092 2.66 -46.82 15.85
CA SER A 1092 1.46 -47.65 15.81
C SER A 1092 1.76 -49.07 15.30
N THR A 1093 1.51 -50.08 16.14
CA THR A 1093 1.41 -51.50 15.74
C THR A 1093 0.57 -52.30 16.73
N SER A 1094 -0.49 -52.93 16.22
CA SER A 1094 -1.04 -54.26 16.59
C SER A 1094 -1.38 -54.62 18.04
N ASP A 1095 -2.63 -55.06 18.20
CA ASP A 1095 -3.11 -56.26 18.90
C ASP A 1095 -2.80 -56.42 20.41
N VAL A 1096 -3.82 -56.24 21.26
CA VAL A 1096 -4.81 -57.28 21.69
C VAL A 1096 -6.08 -56.60 22.18
#